data_AF-A0A5J5EXI8-F1
#
_entry.id   AF-A0A5J5EXI8-F1
#
_cell.length_a   1.000
_cell.length_b   1.000
_cell.length_c   1.000
_cell.angle_alpha   90.00
_cell.angle_beta   90.00
_cell.angle_gamma   90.00
#
_symmetry.space_group_name_H-M   'P 1'
#
loop_
_entity.id
_entity.type
_entity.pdbx_description
1 polymer ?
#
loop_
_entity_poly.entity_id
_entity_poly.type
_entity_poly.pdbx_seq_one_letter_code
_entity_poly.pdbx_strand_id
1 'polypeptide(L)'
;MPQERRKRGRRAEKKRKEEKAAKEPTPEATLENLYIEDYEGAVPRCEDGIIFFGLLTEEEQEYFKRADDMLALDEFGDADEKALFIGNLYREASGKELKIAHSQGCSRLLERLILLSTPAQLKALFQCFSGNFLALMKHRFASHVCETLFIQAAPIVSQEMDADAASKQEISIDEVFASMESLFMYMFNEIIPELKTLIIDTFASHTLRTLLLLLAGRSVTSAATLIQSKKKENIPLNSENASKEAQSQISVVPQSFHEAVGTVLNKVNTEFSTEELRSLAVHQIGSPALQIMLQLEMGLSKKERRNKEKAGGTLLGRLTGVREEEASEVKDEGEDGEDGEGAENERRFFQNLLYDSIGSHLAESMLKCAPKRDFNQLYRRFIKPRLGSLARNETAAFVVQRVLERLPKEALEEAVGEILPQVPGLIERSRVAVLKTLIEACTKHSVPATPIISTITSSYSCSTQEVIFKMLHLTPEDLSPPPETTAPAGKPKRDPNQLHGALLAQTFLSLPAEAAAPICNSILSQSQDTIVGLCKHPQASHVVQKLLSSPTAAIPNKRKLLNLLKGRFVELSLDTIASHIVDACWDSPMNYRQAIAEELLRGEPQIRESYSGRAVWRNWSMDKYKTRKQLWFAIGKEEVAAATAAGAKGGEKKKTAIELARERHAAQKARGFGTGANAGGKRSAAEMSGEAKDKKKRRLNRSVHPSLLTAALQTPLHLASHRQLLNLATSQLLPFISSADDVDGKLVAEALPPKKLERVFDLALPAGEGRGAAGLEEVMRKVLRYSVNTWRDGFMDKLYASTDPCGVASDLLLSVLNTNVHVYQVSPALTVIERETAKRFANLIGFDGPHAGGITLPGGSASNSTSMIIAKNTLFPETKIRGNGDKKFVVFTSTHGHYSVEKAAILLGFGSDAVWQINVDKQGRMIAAGKSLVELEAKVVEAREKGYTPFYVNAGAGTTVQGSYDPFEEIADICQRHRLWFHVDASWGGAVVFSENQKWRMKGAHRADSLTVNPHKMLGVPVTCSFLLTPDRRRFHRATSLKAGYLFHEQDDEEQDDVYDMAQMTMGCGRRADSLKMALGWIYYGKDGYQRRIDHAFDMAKYFAATLENQKGFHLVSENPPPCLQVCFFYTDYSPDATHGEFFRAVVSHRTTRETVDKLVAAIEQLGRL
;
A
#
# COMPACT_ATOMS: atom_id res chain seq x y z
N MET A 1 39.82 -2.97 52.00
CA MET A 1 40.40 -3.73 53.14
C MET A 1 39.84 -3.16 54.42
N PRO A 2 39.52 -3.96 55.47
CA PRO A 2 39.89 -5.36 55.68
C PRO A 2 38.66 -6.30 55.60
N GLN A 3 38.69 -7.44 54.89
CA GLN A 3 39.39 -8.71 55.15
C GLN A 3 38.96 -9.47 56.43
N GLU A 4 38.48 -10.69 56.16
CA GLU A 4 38.73 -11.93 56.92
C GLU A 4 37.96 -12.18 58.24
N ARG A 5 37.05 -13.17 58.26
CA ARG A 5 37.39 -14.60 58.43
C ARG A 5 36.16 -15.50 58.55
N ARG A 6 36.13 -16.51 57.67
CA ARG A 6 35.46 -17.80 57.90
C ARG A 6 36.04 -18.47 59.15
N LYS A 7 35.20 -19.04 60.02
CA LYS A 7 35.09 -20.51 60.22
C LYS A 7 34.19 -20.88 61.40
N ARG A 8 33.22 -21.73 61.06
CA ARG A 8 32.91 -23.03 61.68
C ARG A 8 32.78 -23.08 63.21
N GLY A 9 31.55 -23.32 63.64
CA GLY A 9 31.27 -23.88 64.96
C GLY A 9 30.01 -24.72 64.92
N ARG A 10 30.12 -25.92 64.36
CA ARG A 10 29.15 -27.03 64.36
C ARG A 10 28.50 -27.22 65.74
N ARG A 11 27.43 -26.48 66.04
CA ARG A 11 26.50 -26.79 67.15
C ARG A 11 25.12 -26.14 67.02
N ALA A 12 24.95 -25.10 66.20
CA ALA A 12 23.63 -24.63 65.75
C ALA A 12 22.98 -25.52 64.68
N GLU A 13 23.79 -26.38 64.03
CA GLU A 13 23.37 -27.30 62.96
C GLU A 13 22.70 -28.58 63.50
N LYS A 14 22.84 -28.87 64.80
CA LYS A 14 22.22 -30.04 65.43
C LYS A 14 20.79 -29.75 65.94
N LYS A 15 20.51 -28.53 66.40
CA LYS A 15 19.14 -28.12 66.80
C LYS A 15 18.25 -27.75 65.60
N ARG A 16 18.84 -27.35 64.46
CA ARG A 16 18.13 -27.18 63.18
C ARG A 16 17.79 -28.50 62.48
N LYS A 17 18.42 -29.62 62.90
CA LYS A 17 18.21 -30.97 62.35
C LYS A 17 17.09 -31.76 63.04
N GLU A 18 16.71 -31.41 64.27
CA GLU A 18 15.65 -32.12 65.00
C GLU A 18 14.24 -31.49 64.79
N GLU A 19 14.11 -30.19 64.51
CA GLU A 19 12.81 -29.54 64.25
C GLU A 19 12.33 -29.61 62.79
N LYS A 20 13.17 -30.04 61.84
CA LYS A 20 12.74 -30.32 60.45
C LYS A 20 12.29 -31.76 60.21
N ALA A 21 12.43 -32.65 61.20
CA ALA A 21 12.19 -34.09 61.07
C ALA A 21 10.76 -34.53 61.40
N ALA A 22 9.78 -33.61 61.48
CA ALA A 22 8.38 -33.96 61.71
C ALA A 22 7.44 -33.15 60.81
N LYS A 23 7.51 -33.38 59.49
CA LYS A 23 6.41 -33.33 58.49
C LYS A 23 6.99 -33.53 57.09
N GLU A 24 7.31 -34.79 56.79
CA GLU A 24 7.50 -35.32 55.43
C GLU A 24 6.29 -36.21 55.08
N PRO A 25 5.90 -36.26 53.79
CA PRO A 25 5.89 -37.54 53.10
C PRO A 25 6.79 -37.54 51.85
N THR A 26 7.45 -38.68 51.68
CA THR A 26 8.50 -39.05 50.72
C THR A 26 7.98 -39.47 49.32
N PRO A 27 8.89 -39.60 48.32
CA PRO A 27 8.62 -39.32 46.92
C PRO A 27 8.28 -40.58 46.11
N GLU A 28 7.18 -40.56 45.38
CA GLU A 28 6.80 -41.68 44.51
C GLU A 28 7.10 -41.39 43.03
N ALA A 29 8.13 -42.09 42.58
CA ALA A 29 8.19 -42.89 41.36
C ALA A 29 7.49 -42.31 40.11
N THR A 30 8.31 -41.55 39.38
CA THR A 30 8.27 -41.33 37.94
C THR A 30 7.99 -42.62 37.17
N LEU A 31 6.84 -42.69 36.51
CA LEU A 31 6.51 -43.73 35.55
C LEU A 31 6.94 -43.31 34.14
N GLU A 32 8.13 -43.77 33.75
CA GLU A 32 8.38 -44.19 32.38
C GLU A 32 7.52 -45.44 32.06
N ASN A 33 7.05 -45.49 30.81
CA ASN A 33 6.68 -46.68 30.05
C ASN A 33 5.34 -47.37 30.36
N LEU A 34 4.26 -46.77 29.85
CA LEU A 34 3.27 -47.52 29.08
C LEU A 34 3.33 -47.07 27.62
N TYR A 35 4.10 -47.86 26.87
CA TYR A 35 4.02 -48.12 25.44
C TYR A 35 2.75 -47.61 24.72
N ILE A 36 2.93 -46.65 23.82
CA ILE A 36 2.59 -46.84 22.40
C ILE A 36 3.80 -46.34 21.59
N GLU A 37 4.47 -47.29 20.95
CA GLU A 37 5.49 -47.09 19.93
C GLU A 37 4.92 -46.38 18.70
N ASP A 38 5.77 -45.57 18.06
CA ASP A 38 5.74 -45.16 16.65
C ASP A 38 4.45 -44.53 16.09
N TYR A 39 4.48 -43.21 15.90
CA TYR A 39 4.11 -42.62 14.61
C TYR A 39 4.82 -41.26 14.42
N GLU A 40 5.65 -41.20 13.38
CA GLU A 40 6.26 -40.00 12.83
C GLU A 40 5.19 -38.93 12.50
N GLY A 41 5.51 -37.65 12.77
CA GLY A 41 4.92 -36.48 12.11
C GLY A 41 3.54 -36.01 12.58
N ALA A 42 3.50 -34.87 13.32
CA ALA A 42 2.58 -33.74 13.08
C ALA A 42 2.65 -32.70 14.22
N VAL A 43 3.10 -31.49 13.90
CA VAL A 43 2.88 -30.26 14.69
C VAL A 43 1.37 -29.94 14.67
N PRO A 44 0.74 -29.41 15.75
CA PRO A 44 -0.70 -29.15 15.76
C PRO A 44 -1.10 -28.16 14.67
N ARG A 45 -1.82 -28.63 13.64
CA ARG A 45 -2.31 -27.80 12.54
C ARG A 45 -3.47 -26.91 13.03
N CYS A 46 -3.22 -25.60 13.11
CA CYS A 46 -4.26 -24.60 13.32
C CYS A 46 -5.19 -24.52 12.11
N GLU A 47 -6.40 -24.01 12.33
CA GLU A 47 -7.49 -24.13 11.39
C GLU A 47 -7.40 -23.23 10.11
N ASP A 48 -6.39 -22.37 9.98
CA ASP A 48 -6.25 -21.53 8.77
C ASP A 48 -5.00 -21.84 7.93
N GLY A 49 -4.32 -22.97 8.19
CA GLY A 49 -3.06 -23.31 7.52
C GLY A 49 -1.89 -22.42 7.93
N ILE A 50 -2.09 -21.46 8.83
CA ILE A 50 -1.05 -20.64 9.44
C ILE A 50 -0.46 -21.42 10.62
N ILE A 51 0.79 -21.84 10.48
CA ILE A 51 1.55 -22.47 11.57
C ILE A 51 1.96 -21.37 12.54
N PHE A 52 1.57 -21.51 13.81
CA PHE A 52 1.92 -20.57 14.87
C PHE A 52 3.16 -21.06 15.63
N PHE A 53 4.23 -20.26 15.60
CA PHE A 53 5.52 -20.61 16.21
C PHE A 53 5.70 -20.07 17.63
N GLY A 54 4.66 -19.43 18.21
CA GLY A 54 4.73 -18.74 19.50
C GLY A 54 4.97 -17.24 19.36
N LEU A 55 4.76 -16.50 20.46
CA LEU A 55 5.12 -15.08 20.57
C LEU A 55 6.47 -14.93 21.27
N LEU A 56 7.16 -13.85 20.96
CA LEU A 56 8.26 -13.35 21.77
C LEU A 56 7.67 -12.74 23.05
N THR A 57 8.36 -12.88 24.18
CA THR A 57 8.06 -12.15 25.40
C THR A 57 8.31 -10.65 25.22
N GLU A 58 7.74 -9.81 26.08
CA GLU A 58 7.96 -8.35 26.00
C GLU A 58 9.44 -7.99 26.12
N GLU A 59 10.19 -8.68 27.00
CA GLU A 59 11.63 -8.50 27.18
C GLU A 59 12.42 -8.87 25.90
N GLU A 60 12.09 -10.01 25.28
CA GLU A 60 12.73 -10.44 24.01
C GLU A 60 12.40 -9.48 22.86
N GLN A 61 11.15 -9.03 22.77
CA GLN A 61 10.72 -8.11 21.73
C GLN A 61 11.43 -6.76 21.85
N GLU A 62 11.58 -6.25 23.08
CA GLU A 62 12.31 -5.03 23.34
C GLU A 62 13.81 -5.18 23.05
N TYR A 63 14.42 -6.29 23.48
CA TYR A 63 15.82 -6.60 23.20
C TYR A 63 16.12 -6.60 21.70
N PHE A 64 15.36 -7.37 20.91
CA PHE A 64 15.58 -7.46 19.47
C PHE A 64 15.27 -6.16 18.73
N LYS A 65 14.31 -5.36 19.21
CA LYS A 65 14.03 -4.04 18.62
C LYS A 65 15.18 -3.06 18.86
N ARG A 66 15.71 -2.99 20.08
CA ARG A 66 16.89 -2.15 20.39
C ARG A 66 18.12 -2.60 19.59
N ALA A 67 18.30 -3.91 19.42
CA ALA A 67 19.37 -4.46 18.60
C ALA A 67 19.23 -4.07 17.13
N ASP A 68 18.01 -4.02 16.58
CA ASP A 68 17.77 -3.53 15.23
C ASP A 68 18.21 -2.06 15.10
N ASP A 69 17.74 -1.19 16.00
CA ASP A 69 18.06 0.23 15.98
C ASP A 69 19.59 0.49 16.05
N MET A 70 20.31 -0.26 16.90
CA MET A 70 21.77 -0.15 17.00
C MET A 70 22.47 -0.57 15.71
N LEU A 71 22.04 -1.67 15.07
CA LEU A 71 22.56 -2.08 13.76
C LEU A 71 22.19 -1.11 12.63
N ALA A 72 21.07 -0.36 12.77
CA ALA A 72 20.66 0.64 11.80
C ALA A 72 21.56 1.88 11.82
N LEU A 73 21.93 2.32 13.02
CA LEU A 73 22.78 3.50 13.25
C LEU A 73 24.25 3.24 12.93
N ASP A 74 24.69 1.98 13.04
CA ASP A 74 26.06 1.52 12.77
C ASP A 74 27.15 2.27 13.56
N GLU A 75 26.86 2.62 14.81
CA GLU A 75 27.75 3.35 15.73
C GLU A 75 28.70 2.42 16.51
N PHE A 76 29.31 1.43 15.84
CA PHE A 76 30.31 0.54 16.48
C PHE A 76 31.70 1.18 16.44
N GLY A 77 32.50 0.97 17.50
CA GLY A 77 33.85 1.53 17.59
C GLY A 77 34.81 0.92 16.58
N ASP A 78 34.67 -0.37 16.28
CA ASP A 78 35.40 -1.08 15.25
C ASP A 78 34.62 -2.28 14.67
N ALA A 79 35.20 -2.95 13.66
CA ALA A 79 34.58 -4.08 12.97
C ALA A 79 34.50 -5.35 13.83
N ASP A 80 35.42 -5.51 14.81
CA ASP A 80 35.47 -6.69 15.68
C ASP A 80 34.37 -6.61 16.75
N GLU A 81 34.12 -5.42 17.30
CA GLU A 81 33.00 -5.13 18.20
C GLU A 81 31.66 -5.42 17.52
N LYS A 82 31.51 -5.00 16.26
CA LYS A 82 30.31 -5.29 15.46
C LYS A 82 30.13 -6.79 15.21
N ALA A 83 31.20 -7.52 14.91
CA ALA A 83 31.17 -8.97 14.71
C ALA A 83 30.78 -9.72 16.00
N LEU A 84 31.34 -9.30 17.15
CA LEU A 84 31.00 -9.85 18.46
C LEU A 84 29.53 -9.61 18.82
N PHE A 85 29.02 -8.41 18.53
CA PHE A 85 27.62 -8.05 18.75
C PHE A 85 26.68 -8.93 17.92
N ILE A 86 26.97 -9.11 16.63
CA ILE A 86 26.20 -10.02 15.75
C ILE A 86 26.25 -11.46 16.27
N GLY A 87 27.42 -11.95 16.70
CA GLY A 87 27.54 -13.29 17.27
C GLY A 87 26.69 -13.51 18.53
N ASN A 88 26.60 -12.51 19.40
CA ASN A 88 25.73 -12.55 20.57
C ASN A 88 24.24 -12.54 20.19
N LEU A 89 23.86 -11.78 19.15
CA LEU A 89 22.49 -11.78 18.64
C LEU A 89 22.07 -13.13 18.07
N TYR A 90 22.96 -13.82 17.34
CA TYR A 90 22.69 -15.20 16.89
C TYR A 90 22.49 -16.16 18.06
N ARG A 91 23.26 -16.01 19.14
CA ARG A 91 23.12 -16.83 20.34
C ARG A 91 21.77 -16.60 21.02
N GLU A 92 21.33 -15.34 21.13
CA GLU A 92 20.05 -14.99 21.73
C GLU A 92 18.85 -15.35 20.84
N ALA A 93 19.02 -15.30 19.52
CA ALA A 93 18.01 -15.71 18.54
C ALA A 93 17.84 -17.24 18.45
N SER A 94 18.81 -18.01 18.98
CA SER A 94 18.82 -19.47 18.88
C SER A 94 17.55 -20.11 19.47
N GLY A 95 16.84 -20.89 18.67
CA GLY A 95 15.56 -21.51 19.03
C GLY A 95 14.35 -20.56 19.00
N LYS A 96 14.55 -19.29 18.61
CA LYS A 96 13.51 -18.24 18.53
C LYS A 96 13.38 -17.69 17.11
N GLU A 97 14.15 -18.18 16.15
CA GLU A 97 14.26 -17.66 14.78
C GLU A 97 12.89 -17.62 14.07
N LEU A 98 12.11 -18.70 14.20
CA LEU A 98 10.77 -18.79 13.62
C LEU A 98 9.79 -17.76 14.23
N LYS A 99 9.92 -17.47 15.54
CA LYS A 99 9.14 -16.43 16.23
C LYS A 99 9.54 -15.04 15.79
N ILE A 100 10.85 -14.79 15.69
CA ILE A 100 11.41 -13.52 15.22
C ILE A 100 10.95 -13.24 13.79
N ALA A 101 11.00 -14.24 12.90
CA ALA A 101 10.54 -14.12 11.51
C ALA A 101 9.03 -13.80 11.40
N HIS A 102 8.22 -14.29 12.36
CA HIS A 102 6.78 -14.01 12.42
C HIS A 102 6.40 -12.71 13.16
N SER A 103 7.36 -12.05 13.80
CA SER A 103 7.11 -10.81 14.56
C SER A 103 7.11 -9.57 13.67
N GLN A 104 6.06 -8.75 13.75
CA GLN A 104 5.99 -7.45 13.06
C GLN A 104 7.17 -6.53 13.40
N GLY A 105 7.59 -6.53 14.67
CA GLY A 105 8.63 -5.63 15.16
C GLY A 105 10.05 -6.16 14.94
N CYS A 106 10.22 -7.49 14.85
CA CYS A 106 11.54 -8.12 14.88
C CYS A 106 11.93 -8.81 13.57
N SER A 107 11.02 -9.03 12.60
CA SER A 107 11.37 -9.65 11.31
C SER A 107 12.44 -8.85 10.56
N ARG A 108 12.44 -7.52 10.72
CA ARG A 108 13.42 -6.60 10.14
C ARG A 108 14.84 -6.80 10.65
N LEU A 109 14.97 -7.09 11.96
CA LEU A 109 16.25 -7.47 12.54
C LEU A 109 16.78 -8.70 11.82
N LEU A 110 15.93 -9.70 11.61
CA LEU A 110 16.35 -10.95 10.99
C LEU A 110 16.77 -10.75 9.51
N GLU A 111 16.06 -9.91 8.76
CA GLU A 111 16.49 -9.48 7.42
C GLU A 111 17.86 -8.77 7.45
N ARG A 112 18.10 -7.89 8.43
CA ARG A 112 19.39 -7.20 8.60
C ARG A 112 20.50 -8.15 9.03
N LEU A 113 20.21 -9.09 9.93
CA LEU A 113 21.16 -10.13 10.35
C LEU A 113 21.59 -10.96 9.14
N ILE A 114 20.63 -11.40 8.31
CA ILE A 114 20.91 -12.14 7.05
C ILE A 114 21.88 -11.38 6.14
N LEU A 115 21.73 -10.05 6.01
CA LEU A 115 22.60 -9.22 5.18
C LEU A 115 24.04 -9.10 5.74
N LEU A 116 24.20 -9.35 7.04
CA LEU A 116 25.47 -9.25 7.77
C LEU A 116 26.09 -10.63 8.07
N SER A 117 25.38 -11.72 7.80
CA SER A 117 25.79 -13.09 8.14
C SER A 117 27.01 -13.60 7.37
N THR A 118 27.73 -14.52 8.00
CA THR A 118 28.69 -15.40 7.32
C THR A 118 27.99 -16.58 6.61
N PRO A 119 28.65 -17.28 5.67
CA PRO A 119 28.08 -18.46 5.03
C PRO A 119 27.61 -19.55 6.01
N ALA A 120 28.35 -19.78 7.09
CA ALA A 120 27.98 -20.76 8.12
C ALA A 120 26.69 -20.35 8.86
N GLN A 121 26.56 -19.07 9.24
CA GLN A 121 25.35 -18.54 9.88
C GLN A 121 24.14 -18.61 8.96
N LEU A 122 24.32 -18.35 7.66
CA LEU A 122 23.24 -18.49 6.67
C LEU A 122 22.78 -19.95 6.54
N LYS A 123 23.71 -20.91 6.50
CA LYS A 123 23.36 -22.34 6.49
C LYS A 123 22.59 -22.77 7.73
N ALA A 124 23.06 -22.36 8.91
CA ALA A 124 22.40 -22.66 10.17
C ALA A 124 20.96 -22.10 10.19
N LEU A 125 20.78 -20.83 9.79
CA LEU A 125 19.44 -20.22 9.73
C LEU A 125 18.55 -20.90 8.67
N PHE A 126 19.10 -21.26 7.51
CA PHE A 126 18.35 -21.98 6.47
C PHE A 126 17.88 -23.35 6.97
N GLN A 127 18.73 -24.08 7.70
CA GLN A 127 18.37 -25.34 8.36
C GLN A 127 17.29 -25.15 9.42
N CYS A 128 17.34 -24.07 10.21
CA CYS A 128 16.29 -23.76 11.20
C CYS A 128 14.92 -23.53 10.54
N PHE A 129 14.89 -23.07 9.29
CA PHE A 129 13.65 -22.85 8.54
C PHE A 129 13.17 -24.11 7.79
N SER A 130 14.03 -25.10 7.58
CA SER A 130 13.69 -26.36 6.91
C SER A 130 12.50 -27.04 7.59
N GLY A 131 11.54 -27.50 6.77
CA GLY A 131 10.28 -28.08 7.24
C GLY A 131 9.19 -27.05 7.55
N ASN A 132 9.50 -25.75 7.50
CA ASN A 132 8.58 -24.65 7.80
C ASN A 132 8.55 -23.57 6.72
N PHE A 133 9.27 -23.73 5.61
CA PHE A 133 9.32 -22.76 4.52
C PHE A 133 7.95 -22.49 3.92
N LEU A 134 7.09 -23.51 3.81
CA LEU A 134 5.72 -23.33 3.33
C LEU A 134 4.94 -22.31 4.17
N ALA A 135 5.04 -22.39 5.50
CA ALA A 135 4.37 -21.46 6.41
C ALA A 135 5.03 -20.07 6.40
N LEU A 136 6.36 -20.02 6.39
CA LEU A 136 7.12 -18.77 6.35
C LEU A 136 6.84 -17.97 5.06
N MET A 137 6.81 -18.64 3.90
CA MET A 137 6.52 -18.00 2.62
C MET A 137 5.10 -17.45 2.52
N LYS A 138 4.11 -18.09 3.15
CA LYS A 138 2.71 -17.62 3.20
C LYS A 138 2.48 -16.51 4.23
N HIS A 139 3.48 -16.17 5.05
CA HIS A 139 3.33 -15.19 6.12
C HIS A 139 3.71 -13.76 5.70
N ARG A 140 2.94 -12.77 6.17
CA ARG A 140 3.08 -11.34 5.81
C ARG A 140 4.44 -10.70 6.13
N PHE A 141 5.17 -11.24 7.11
CA PHE A 141 6.49 -10.74 7.51
C PHE A 141 7.61 -11.73 7.17
N ALA A 142 7.38 -13.01 7.42
CA ALA A 142 8.41 -14.03 7.24
C ALA A 142 8.72 -14.29 5.75
N SER A 143 7.78 -14.00 4.85
CA SER A 143 8.02 -14.06 3.39
C SER A 143 9.16 -13.14 2.93
N HIS A 144 9.30 -11.96 3.56
CA HIS A 144 10.40 -11.03 3.32
C HIS A 144 11.72 -11.56 3.87
N VAL A 145 11.70 -12.19 5.05
CA VAL A 145 12.87 -12.88 5.61
C VAL A 145 13.34 -14.00 4.68
N CYS A 146 12.42 -14.82 4.15
CA CYS A 146 12.75 -15.87 3.17
C CYS A 146 13.33 -15.30 1.88
N GLU A 147 12.76 -14.20 1.36
CA GLU A 147 13.28 -13.53 0.15
C GLU A 147 14.73 -13.08 0.35
N THR A 148 15.00 -12.41 1.48
CA THR A 148 16.34 -11.92 1.84
C THR A 148 17.30 -13.08 2.06
N LEU A 149 16.87 -14.16 2.73
CA LEU A 149 17.66 -15.38 2.94
C LEU A 149 18.04 -16.03 1.61
N PHE A 150 17.09 -16.21 0.68
CA PHE A 150 17.35 -16.84 -0.61
C PHE A 150 18.35 -16.04 -1.43
N ILE A 151 18.21 -14.71 -1.46
CA ILE A 151 19.12 -13.82 -2.21
C ILE A 151 20.54 -13.89 -1.65
N GLN A 152 20.72 -13.88 -0.33
CA GLN A 152 22.04 -13.93 0.29
C GLN A 152 22.66 -15.34 0.29
N ALA A 153 21.84 -16.39 0.33
CA ALA A 153 22.30 -17.77 0.29
C ALA A 153 22.72 -18.22 -1.12
N ALA A 154 22.10 -17.70 -2.17
CA ALA A 154 22.33 -18.15 -3.55
C ALA A 154 23.80 -18.09 -4.01
N PRO A 155 24.59 -17.02 -3.77
CA PRO A 155 26.00 -16.96 -4.18
C PRO A 155 26.90 -18.01 -3.52
N ILE A 156 26.52 -18.53 -2.34
CA ILE A 156 27.29 -19.56 -1.61
C ILE A 156 27.30 -20.87 -2.40
N VAL A 157 26.23 -21.17 -3.14
CA VAL A 157 26.15 -22.36 -4.01
C VAL A 157 27.31 -22.36 -5.02
N SER A 158 27.55 -21.25 -5.71
CA SER A 158 28.67 -21.15 -6.66
C SER A 158 30.03 -21.18 -5.97
N GLN A 159 30.14 -20.64 -4.75
CA GLN A 159 31.40 -20.69 -3.98
C GLN A 159 31.77 -22.12 -3.57
N GLU A 160 30.77 -22.95 -3.24
CA GLU A 160 30.98 -24.35 -2.87
C GLU A 160 31.32 -25.25 -4.05
N MET A 161 30.92 -24.86 -5.27
CA MET A 161 31.29 -25.55 -6.51
C MET A 161 32.71 -25.24 -6.97
N ASP A 162 33.35 -24.21 -6.44
CA ASP A 162 34.73 -23.83 -6.78
C ASP A 162 35.74 -24.64 -5.94
N ALA A 163 36.51 -25.51 -6.60
CA ALA A 163 37.41 -26.47 -5.98
C ALA A 163 38.52 -25.80 -5.12
N ASP A 164 38.92 -24.56 -5.44
CA ASP A 164 39.94 -23.83 -4.68
C ASP A 164 39.36 -23.20 -3.39
N ALA A 165 38.05 -22.91 -3.35
CA ALA A 165 37.38 -22.31 -2.19
C ALA A 165 37.08 -23.34 -1.09
N ALA A 166 36.78 -24.59 -1.47
CA ALA A 166 36.59 -25.71 -0.54
C ALA A 166 37.84 -26.02 0.30
N SER A 167 39.04 -25.69 -0.19
CA SER A 167 40.32 -25.94 0.49
C SER A 167 40.68 -24.93 1.60
N LYS A 168 39.98 -23.79 1.67
CA LYS A 168 40.30 -22.66 2.57
C LYS A 168 39.32 -22.51 3.76
N GLN A 169 38.31 -23.36 3.87
CA GLN A 169 37.42 -23.35 5.03
C GLN A 169 38.09 -24.11 6.19
N GLU A 170 38.53 -23.39 7.23
CA GLU A 170 38.82 -23.98 8.54
C GLU A 170 37.50 -24.54 9.10
N ILE A 171 37.28 -25.84 8.94
CA ILE A 171 36.13 -26.53 9.53
C ILE A 171 36.40 -26.65 11.03
N SER A 172 35.67 -25.92 11.86
CA SER A 172 35.60 -26.22 13.30
C SER A 172 34.95 -27.58 13.48
N ILE A 173 35.56 -28.42 14.31
CA ILE A 173 35.33 -29.89 14.40
C ILE A 173 33.90 -30.30 14.83
N ASP A 174 33.05 -29.36 15.26
CA ASP A 174 31.78 -29.67 15.94
C ASP A 174 30.48 -29.48 15.13
N GLU A 175 30.49 -28.96 13.89
CA GLU A 175 29.24 -28.74 13.12
C GLU A 175 29.35 -29.17 11.64
N VAL A 176 28.72 -30.29 11.29
CA VAL A 176 28.61 -30.78 9.89
C VAL A 176 27.40 -30.13 9.22
N PHE A 177 27.62 -29.12 8.38
CA PHE A 177 26.55 -28.50 7.59
C PHE A 177 26.37 -29.20 6.24
N ALA A 178 25.11 -29.35 5.80
CA ALA A 178 24.81 -29.72 4.41
C ALA A 178 25.33 -28.63 3.44
N SER A 179 25.58 -29.00 2.17
CA SER A 179 25.89 -27.99 1.15
C SER A 179 24.69 -27.06 0.97
N MET A 180 24.95 -25.81 0.57
CA MET A 180 23.88 -24.85 0.32
C MET A 180 22.96 -25.33 -0.82
N GLU A 181 23.53 -26.02 -1.82
CA GLU A 181 22.75 -26.70 -2.87
C GLU A 181 21.73 -27.68 -2.28
N SER A 182 22.16 -28.57 -1.37
CA SER A 182 21.27 -29.55 -0.73
C SER A 182 20.17 -28.88 0.10
N LEU A 183 20.46 -27.76 0.78
CA LEU A 183 19.48 -27.02 1.56
C LEU A 183 18.39 -26.39 0.66
N PHE A 184 18.79 -25.78 -0.46
CA PHE A 184 17.84 -25.27 -1.45
C PHE A 184 16.97 -26.39 -2.02
N MET A 185 17.56 -27.55 -2.34
CA MET A 185 16.81 -28.69 -2.89
C MET A 185 15.84 -29.29 -1.86
N TYR A 186 16.21 -29.35 -0.58
CA TYR A 186 15.32 -29.80 0.49
C TYR A 186 14.10 -28.87 0.63
N MET A 187 14.33 -27.56 0.71
CA MET A 187 13.26 -26.56 0.74
C MET A 187 12.40 -26.60 -0.53
N PHE A 188 13.02 -26.78 -1.70
CA PHE A 188 12.30 -26.89 -2.96
C PHE A 188 11.34 -28.09 -2.95
N ASN A 189 11.80 -29.26 -2.49
CA ASN A 189 10.96 -30.44 -2.35
C ASN A 189 9.82 -30.25 -1.33
N GLU A 190 10.01 -29.42 -0.30
CA GLU A 190 8.97 -29.04 0.66
C GLU A 190 7.83 -28.25 0.00
N ILE A 191 8.15 -27.29 -0.88
CA ILE A 191 7.16 -26.35 -1.42
C ILE A 191 6.47 -26.83 -2.70
N ILE A 192 7.09 -27.74 -3.47
CA ILE A 192 6.59 -28.17 -4.78
C ILE A 192 5.19 -28.81 -4.75
N PRO A 193 4.82 -29.65 -3.77
CA PRO A 193 3.46 -30.19 -3.69
C PRO A 193 2.38 -29.11 -3.64
N GLU A 194 2.69 -27.94 -3.07
CA GLU A 194 1.76 -26.82 -2.86
C GLU A 194 1.88 -25.73 -3.94
N LEU A 195 2.54 -26.02 -5.07
CA LEU A 195 2.81 -25.04 -6.12
C LEU A 195 1.56 -24.28 -6.61
N LYS A 196 0.41 -24.97 -6.77
CA LYS A 196 -0.86 -24.32 -7.17
C LYS A 196 -1.29 -23.24 -6.19
N THR A 197 -1.16 -23.48 -4.88
CA THR A 197 -1.57 -22.52 -3.84
C THR A 197 -0.57 -21.38 -3.73
N LEU A 198 0.73 -21.67 -3.86
CA LEU A 198 1.81 -20.67 -3.76
C LEU A 198 1.79 -19.62 -4.87
N ILE A 199 1.40 -20.00 -6.09
CA ILE A 199 1.37 -19.08 -7.24
C ILE A 199 0.37 -17.94 -7.04
N ILE A 200 -0.76 -18.21 -6.36
CA ILE A 200 -1.84 -17.23 -6.16
C ILE A 200 -1.83 -16.60 -4.75
N ASP A 201 -0.99 -17.10 -3.84
CA ASP A 201 -0.85 -16.56 -2.49
C ASP A 201 -0.20 -15.17 -2.50
N THR A 202 -0.80 -14.23 -1.75
CA THR A 202 -0.40 -12.82 -1.70
C THR A 202 1.06 -12.59 -1.30
N PHE A 203 1.62 -13.47 -0.48
CA PHE A 203 2.98 -13.35 0.03
C PHE A 203 3.91 -14.36 -0.65
N ALA A 204 3.50 -15.62 -0.70
CA ALA A 204 4.36 -16.71 -1.16
C ALA A 204 4.70 -16.60 -2.65
N SER A 205 3.82 -16.02 -3.46
CA SER A 205 4.08 -15.76 -4.89
C SER A 205 5.34 -14.87 -5.08
N HIS A 206 5.60 -13.90 -4.20
CA HIS A 206 6.80 -13.05 -4.28
C HIS A 206 8.07 -13.85 -4.03
N THR A 207 8.07 -14.67 -2.98
CA THR A 207 9.21 -15.50 -2.63
C THR A 207 9.45 -16.60 -3.69
N LEU A 208 8.38 -17.19 -4.24
CA LEU A 208 8.46 -18.16 -5.34
C LEU A 208 9.08 -17.55 -6.61
N ARG A 209 8.67 -16.35 -7.01
CA ARG A 209 9.25 -15.63 -8.17
C ARG A 209 10.74 -15.39 -8.00
N THR A 210 11.15 -14.98 -6.79
CA THR A 210 12.56 -14.78 -6.44
C THR A 210 13.35 -16.07 -6.55
N LEU A 211 12.83 -17.14 -5.94
CA LEU A 211 13.45 -18.45 -5.95
C LEU A 211 13.64 -18.98 -7.38
N LEU A 212 12.62 -18.90 -8.24
CA LEU A 212 12.71 -19.37 -9.62
C LEU A 212 13.80 -18.65 -10.44
N LEU A 213 13.99 -17.34 -10.22
CA LEU A 213 15.04 -16.59 -10.91
C LEU A 213 16.43 -16.96 -10.39
N LEU A 214 16.57 -17.13 -9.07
CA LEU A 214 17.82 -17.55 -8.44
C LEU A 214 18.23 -18.95 -8.92
N LEU A 215 17.32 -19.93 -8.88
CA LEU A 215 17.57 -21.28 -9.37
C LEU A 215 17.91 -21.29 -10.87
N ALA A 216 17.37 -20.36 -11.65
CA ALA A 216 17.71 -20.21 -13.07
C ALA A 216 19.01 -19.42 -13.33
N GLY A 217 19.74 -18.99 -12.29
CA GLY A 217 20.95 -18.16 -12.40
C GLY A 217 20.72 -16.76 -12.94
N ARG A 218 19.48 -16.27 -12.92
CA ARG A 218 19.12 -14.93 -13.41
C ARG A 218 19.15 -13.92 -12.28
N SER A 219 19.60 -12.70 -12.60
CA SER A 219 19.58 -11.62 -11.62
C SER A 219 18.17 -11.23 -11.22
N VAL A 220 17.91 -11.18 -9.92
CA VAL A 220 16.66 -10.68 -9.31
C VAL A 220 16.38 -9.22 -9.72
N THR A 221 17.43 -8.42 -9.93
CA THR A 221 17.27 -7.01 -10.38
C THR A 221 16.72 -6.89 -11.80
N SER A 222 16.89 -7.92 -12.64
CA SER A 222 16.39 -7.91 -14.03
C SER A 222 14.86 -7.94 -14.14
N ALA A 223 14.18 -8.35 -13.06
CA ALA A 223 12.72 -8.41 -12.95
C ALA A 223 12.21 -7.72 -11.67
N ALA A 224 12.90 -6.68 -11.18
CA ALA A 224 12.57 -6.01 -9.93
C ALA A 224 11.10 -5.56 -9.83
N THR A 225 10.50 -5.11 -10.94
CA THR A 225 9.07 -4.72 -11.01
C THR A 225 8.10 -5.89 -10.83
N LEU A 226 8.53 -7.11 -11.12
CA LEU A 226 7.75 -8.34 -10.97
C LEU A 226 8.00 -9.03 -9.63
N ILE A 227 9.06 -8.65 -8.89
CA ILE A 227 9.46 -9.34 -7.66
C ILE A 227 9.14 -8.49 -6.43
N GLN A 228 9.41 -7.18 -6.47
CA GLN A 228 9.31 -6.33 -5.30
C GLN A 228 7.88 -5.81 -5.11
N SER A 229 7.36 -5.95 -3.90
CA SER A 229 6.16 -5.22 -3.49
C SER A 229 6.43 -3.72 -3.57
N LYS A 230 5.54 -2.94 -4.20
CA LYS A 230 5.63 -1.47 -4.25
C LYS A 230 5.59 -0.82 -2.85
N LYS A 231 5.22 -1.59 -1.80
CA LYS A 231 5.19 -1.19 -0.40
C LYS A 231 6.41 -1.67 0.40
N LYS A 232 7.38 -2.34 -0.22
CA LYS A 232 8.62 -2.78 0.46
C LYS A 232 9.44 -1.54 0.81
N GLU A 233 9.61 -1.28 2.10
CA GLU A 233 10.52 -0.25 2.60
C GLU A 233 11.95 -0.76 2.48
N ASN A 234 12.83 0.02 1.84
CA ASN A 234 14.23 -0.37 1.68
C ASN A 234 14.94 -0.31 3.04
N ILE A 235 15.61 -1.39 3.42
CA ILE A 235 16.52 -1.40 4.57
C ILE A 235 17.78 -0.64 4.13
N PRO A 236 18.11 0.52 4.74
CA PRO A 236 19.29 1.28 4.36
C PRO A 236 20.55 0.45 4.67
N LEU A 237 21.39 0.25 3.66
CA LEU A 237 22.70 -0.39 3.79
C LEU A 237 23.79 0.68 3.72
N ASN A 238 24.75 0.64 4.64
CA ASN A 238 25.92 1.51 4.60
C ASN A 238 26.78 1.26 3.33
N SER A 239 27.50 2.30 2.89
CA SER A 239 28.20 2.38 1.59
C SER A 239 29.19 1.24 1.32
N GLU A 240 29.68 0.53 2.33
CA GLU A 240 30.57 -0.63 2.19
C GLU A 240 29.82 -1.94 1.85
N ASN A 241 28.53 -2.04 2.22
CA ASN A 241 27.69 -3.21 1.91
C ASN A 241 26.97 -3.10 0.56
N ALA A 242 26.88 -1.89 -0.02
CA ALA A 242 26.35 -1.68 -1.38
C ALA A 242 27.17 -2.39 -2.47
N SER A 243 28.43 -2.74 -2.21
CA SER A 243 29.24 -3.59 -3.09
C SER A 243 28.82 -5.06 -3.12
N LYS A 244 28.11 -5.57 -2.08
CA LYS A 244 27.63 -6.97 -2.02
C LYS A 244 26.37 -7.19 -2.87
N GLU A 245 25.53 -6.17 -3.11
CA GLU A 245 24.39 -6.27 -4.04
C GLU A 245 24.81 -6.59 -5.48
N ALA A 246 26.03 -6.24 -5.88
CA ALA A 246 26.57 -6.58 -7.19
C ALA A 246 26.96 -8.07 -7.33
N GLN A 247 26.92 -8.85 -6.24
CA GLN A 247 27.29 -10.27 -6.18
C GLN A 247 26.09 -11.21 -5.97
N SER A 248 24.84 -10.72 -6.05
CA SER A 248 23.62 -11.51 -5.79
C SER A 248 23.27 -12.53 -6.90
N GLN A 249 24.22 -12.91 -7.75
CA GLN A 249 24.00 -13.80 -8.88
C GLN A 249 24.82 -15.07 -8.72
N ILE A 250 24.16 -16.21 -8.95
CA ILE A 250 24.82 -17.52 -9.06
C ILE A 250 25.66 -17.51 -10.35
N SER A 251 26.98 -17.57 -10.23
CA SER A 251 27.90 -17.54 -11.38
C SER A 251 27.96 -18.89 -12.10
N VAL A 252 27.86 -19.99 -11.34
CA VAL A 252 27.77 -21.36 -11.84
C VAL A 252 26.56 -22.02 -11.20
N VAL A 253 25.58 -22.40 -12.03
CA VAL A 253 24.30 -22.98 -11.59
C VAL A 253 24.41 -24.51 -11.59
N PRO A 254 24.13 -25.20 -10.47
CA PRO A 254 24.09 -26.65 -10.43
C PRO A 254 23.05 -27.26 -11.37
N GLN A 255 23.32 -28.46 -11.87
CA GLN A 255 22.37 -29.21 -12.70
C GLN A 255 21.05 -29.48 -11.97
N SER A 256 21.10 -29.73 -10.66
CA SER A 256 19.92 -29.92 -9.80
C SER A 256 18.97 -28.71 -9.80
N PHE A 257 19.50 -27.49 -9.90
CA PHE A 257 18.69 -26.26 -9.96
C PHE A 257 18.01 -26.10 -11.33
N HIS A 258 18.70 -26.47 -12.41
CA HIS A 258 18.09 -26.53 -13.74
C HIS A 258 16.93 -27.55 -13.77
N GLU A 259 17.11 -28.71 -13.14
CA GLU A 259 16.08 -29.73 -12.99
C GLU A 259 14.90 -29.24 -12.14
N ALA A 260 15.16 -28.54 -11.04
CA ALA A 260 14.13 -27.93 -10.18
C ALA A 260 13.23 -26.96 -10.97
N VAL A 261 13.83 -26.02 -11.70
CA VAL A 261 13.07 -25.09 -12.58
C VAL A 261 12.31 -25.86 -13.66
N GLY A 262 12.93 -26.89 -14.24
CA GLY A 262 12.30 -27.79 -15.20
C GLY A 262 11.04 -28.47 -14.63
N THR A 263 11.11 -28.97 -13.40
CA THR A 263 10.00 -29.58 -12.65
C THR A 263 8.85 -28.60 -12.45
N VAL A 264 9.11 -27.36 -12.03
CA VAL A 264 8.05 -26.33 -11.91
C VAL A 264 7.37 -26.09 -13.25
N LEU A 265 8.13 -25.84 -14.31
CA LEU A 265 7.56 -25.56 -15.62
C LEU A 265 6.75 -26.75 -16.15
N ASN A 266 7.22 -27.97 -15.95
CA ASN A 266 6.50 -29.17 -16.35
C ASN A 266 5.22 -29.35 -15.53
N LYS A 267 5.28 -29.22 -14.21
CA LYS A 267 4.13 -29.32 -13.30
C LYS A 267 3.06 -28.28 -13.63
N VAL A 268 3.45 -27.02 -13.89
CA VAL A 268 2.50 -25.99 -14.35
C VAL A 268 1.91 -26.35 -15.71
N ASN A 269 2.71 -26.89 -16.63
CA ASN A 269 2.24 -27.26 -17.96
C ASN A 269 1.38 -28.54 -17.98
N THR A 270 1.49 -29.44 -17.00
CA THR A 270 0.70 -30.70 -16.96
C THR A 270 -0.46 -30.64 -15.99
N GLU A 271 -0.31 -30.01 -14.83
CA GLU A 271 -1.33 -30.00 -13.78
C GLU A 271 -2.35 -28.87 -13.93
N PHE A 272 -2.04 -27.80 -14.69
CA PHE A 272 -3.00 -26.73 -14.94
C PHE A 272 -3.76 -26.96 -16.24
N SER A 273 -5.09 -26.81 -16.21
CA SER A 273 -5.92 -26.73 -17.42
C SER A 273 -5.62 -25.45 -18.21
N THR A 274 -6.01 -25.42 -19.49
CA THR A 274 -5.76 -24.23 -20.32
C THR A 274 -6.58 -23.05 -19.82
N GLU A 275 -7.78 -23.31 -19.32
CA GLU A 275 -8.67 -22.35 -18.67
C GLU A 275 -8.06 -21.81 -17.37
N GLU A 276 -7.45 -22.67 -16.54
CA GLU A 276 -6.74 -22.25 -15.32
C GLU A 276 -5.56 -21.32 -15.64
N LEU A 277 -4.75 -21.67 -16.66
CA LEU A 277 -3.64 -20.81 -17.12
C LEU A 277 -4.13 -19.47 -17.68
N ARG A 278 -5.24 -19.46 -18.42
CA ARG A 278 -5.86 -18.25 -18.97
C ARG A 278 -6.48 -17.38 -17.87
N SER A 279 -7.05 -17.98 -16.83
CA SER A 279 -7.51 -17.27 -15.63
C SER A 279 -6.33 -16.64 -14.87
N LEU A 280 -5.23 -17.40 -14.75
CA LEU A 280 -4.00 -16.93 -14.10
C LEU A 280 -3.38 -15.73 -14.82
N ALA A 281 -3.51 -15.65 -16.15
CA ALA A 281 -2.97 -14.57 -16.97
C ALA A 281 -3.48 -13.17 -16.59
N VAL A 282 -4.70 -13.08 -16.07
CA VAL A 282 -5.33 -11.82 -15.60
C VAL A 282 -5.42 -11.74 -14.08
N HIS A 283 -4.90 -12.73 -13.34
CA HIS A 283 -4.89 -12.73 -11.88
C HIS A 283 -3.81 -11.80 -11.32
N GLN A 284 -4.17 -10.87 -10.42
CA GLN A 284 -3.27 -9.82 -9.94
C GLN A 284 -1.98 -10.35 -9.28
N ILE A 285 -2.07 -11.48 -8.57
CA ILE A 285 -0.92 -12.09 -7.85
C ILE A 285 -0.25 -13.18 -8.70
N GLY A 286 -1.04 -13.85 -9.53
CA GLY A 286 -0.64 -15.05 -10.26
C GLY A 286 0.01 -14.74 -11.60
N SER A 287 -0.46 -13.71 -12.29
CA SER A 287 0.07 -13.26 -13.59
C SER A 287 1.57 -12.94 -13.53
N PRO A 288 2.10 -12.23 -12.51
CA PRO A 288 3.55 -12.03 -12.38
C PRO A 288 4.36 -13.34 -12.26
N ALA A 289 3.85 -14.35 -11.55
CA ALA A 289 4.52 -15.65 -11.45
C ALA A 289 4.51 -16.38 -12.80
N LEU A 290 3.37 -16.34 -13.51
CA LEU A 290 3.26 -16.87 -14.87
C LEU A 290 4.20 -16.15 -15.85
N GLN A 291 4.36 -14.83 -15.72
CA GLN A 291 5.32 -14.05 -16.52
C GLN A 291 6.76 -14.53 -16.33
N ILE A 292 7.20 -14.77 -15.08
CA ILE A 292 8.54 -15.31 -14.80
C ILE A 292 8.69 -16.71 -15.40
N MET A 293 7.72 -17.60 -15.19
CA MET A 293 7.77 -18.96 -15.74
C MET A 293 7.87 -18.95 -17.27
N LEU A 294 7.10 -18.08 -17.94
CA LEU A 294 7.15 -17.93 -19.38
C LEU A 294 8.51 -17.36 -19.84
N GLN A 295 9.07 -16.38 -19.14
CA GLN A 295 10.41 -15.85 -19.42
C GLN A 295 11.51 -16.91 -19.23
N LEU A 296 11.34 -17.83 -18.29
CA LEU A 296 12.25 -18.97 -18.07
C LEU A 296 12.11 -19.99 -19.20
N GLU A 297 10.89 -20.40 -19.55
CA GLU A 297 10.61 -21.33 -20.65
C GLU A 297 11.14 -20.80 -22.00
N MET A 298 10.90 -19.53 -22.32
CA MET A 298 11.36 -18.91 -23.56
C MET A 298 12.89 -18.75 -23.62
N GLY A 299 13.57 -18.82 -22.48
CA GLY A 299 15.04 -18.81 -22.40
C GLY A 299 15.68 -20.20 -22.53
N LEU A 300 14.90 -21.29 -22.59
CA LEU A 300 15.42 -22.63 -22.81
C LEU A 300 16.04 -22.79 -24.21
N SER A 301 16.99 -23.71 -24.34
CA SER A 301 17.62 -24.01 -25.62
C SER A 301 16.61 -24.53 -26.65
N LYS A 302 16.94 -24.42 -27.94
CA LYS A 302 16.07 -24.92 -29.02
C LYS A 302 15.75 -26.42 -28.87
N LYS A 303 16.71 -27.22 -28.41
CA LYS A 303 16.55 -28.67 -28.20
C LYS A 303 15.56 -28.96 -27.06
N GLU A 304 15.68 -28.25 -25.95
CA GLU A 304 14.81 -28.41 -24.78
C GLU A 304 13.36 -28.00 -25.09
N ARG A 305 13.17 -26.88 -25.82
CA ARG A 305 11.83 -26.43 -26.22
C ARG A 305 11.14 -27.43 -27.15
N ARG A 306 11.86 -27.98 -28.13
CA ARG A 306 11.34 -29.02 -29.03
C ARG A 306 10.96 -30.29 -28.27
N ASN A 307 11.75 -30.67 -27.26
CA ASN A 307 11.42 -31.82 -26.41
C ASN A 307 10.15 -31.56 -25.59
N LYS A 308 9.95 -30.34 -25.06
CA LYS A 308 8.72 -29.97 -24.37
C LYS A 308 7.50 -29.95 -25.28
N GLU A 309 7.62 -29.41 -26.49
CA GLU A 309 6.52 -29.43 -27.46
C GLU A 309 6.08 -30.87 -27.77
N LYS A 310 7.02 -31.81 -27.92
CA LYS A 310 6.73 -33.24 -28.10
C LYS A 310 6.12 -33.91 -26.87
N ALA A 311 6.38 -33.39 -25.68
CA ALA A 311 5.97 -33.99 -24.39
C ALA A 311 4.67 -33.41 -23.81
N GLY A 312 3.91 -32.61 -24.57
CA GLY A 312 2.63 -32.05 -24.13
C GLY A 312 2.41 -30.56 -24.41
N GLY A 313 3.25 -29.92 -25.23
CA GLY A 313 3.13 -28.49 -25.60
C GLY A 313 3.92 -27.55 -24.67
N THR A 314 4.01 -26.27 -25.07
CA THR A 314 4.65 -25.20 -24.28
C THR A 314 3.60 -24.33 -23.60
N LEU A 315 3.97 -23.63 -22.52
CA LEU A 315 3.07 -22.64 -21.89
C LEU A 315 2.65 -21.58 -22.92
N LEU A 316 3.60 -21.12 -23.76
CA LEU A 316 3.29 -20.18 -24.85
C LEU A 316 2.28 -20.73 -25.85
N GLY A 317 2.45 -21.98 -26.28
CA GLY A 317 1.55 -22.64 -27.23
C GLY A 317 0.16 -22.88 -26.66
N ARG A 318 0.06 -23.29 -25.39
CA ARG A 318 -1.25 -23.47 -24.72
C ARG A 318 -2.00 -22.14 -24.52
N LEU A 319 -1.27 -21.06 -24.25
CA LEU A 319 -1.86 -19.74 -24.07
C LEU A 319 -2.27 -19.10 -25.41
N THR A 320 -1.45 -19.24 -26.46
CA THR A 320 -1.59 -18.43 -27.69
C THR A 320 -1.92 -19.21 -28.96
N GLY A 321 -1.86 -20.54 -28.92
CA GLY A 321 -2.04 -21.40 -30.10
C GLY A 321 -0.82 -21.51 -31.01
N VAL A 322 0.28 -20.80 -30.71
CA VAL A 322 1.50 -20.82 -31.52
C VAL A 322 2.23 -22.17 -31.37
N ARG A 323 2.41 -22.90 -32.47
CA ARG A 323 3.05 -24.22 -32.52
C ARG A 323 4.24 -24.28 -33.48
N GLU A 324 5.11 -25.27 -33.29
CA GLU A 324 6.31 -25.46 -34.11
C GLU A 324 6.03 -25.84 -35.57
N GLU A 325 4.94 -26.55 -35.83
CA GLU A 325 4.67 -27.23 -37.11
C GLU A 325 3.97 -26.35 -38.17
N GLU A 326 3.43 -25.18 -37.80
CA GLU A 326 2.73 -24.27 -38.74
C GLU A 326 3.68 -23.45 -39.66
N ALA A 327 4.96 -23.83 -39.74
CA ALA A 327 5.97 -23.14 -40.54
C ALA A 327 6.11 -23.67 -41.98
N SER A 328 5.41 -24.75 -42.36
CA SER A 328 5.36 -25.22 -43.76
C SER A 328 4.07 -24.76 -44.43
N GLU A 329 4.22 -23.78 -45.33
CA GLU A 329 3.26 -23.43 -46.39
C GLU A 329 1.83 -23.11 -45.95
N VAL A 330 1.62 -21.95 -45.30
CA VAL A 330 0.34 -21.25 -45.46
C VAL A 330 0.49 -20.37 -46.71
N LYS A 331 -0.06 -20.88 -47.82
CA LYS A 331 -0.30 -20.08 -49.02
C LYS A 331 -1.22 -18.92 -48.67
N ASP A 332 -0.89 -17.77 -49.23
CA ASP A 332 -1.70 -16.57 -49.26
C ASP A 332 -2.93 -16.84 -50.13
N GLU A 333 -3.95 -17.50 -49.57
CA GLU A 333 -5.24 -17.71 -50.24
C GLU A 333 -6.38 -17.46 -49.24
N GLY A 334 -7.20 -16.45 -49.57
CA GLY A 334 -8.63 -16.47 -49.30
C GLY A 334 -9.09 -16.17 -47.88
N GLU A 335 -9.86 -15.10 -47.76
CA GLU A 335 -11.01 -15.06 -46.85
C GLU A 335 -11.79 -16.39 -46.94
N ASP A 336 -12.30 -16.87 -45.80
CA ASP A 336 -13.22 -18.02 -45.65
C ASP A 336 -12.62 -19.45 -45.56
N GLY A 337 -11.68 -19.66 -44.63
CA GLY A 337 -11.40 -20.99 -44.08
C GLY A 337 -12.15 -21.20 -42.76
N GLU A 338 -12.91 -22.29 -42.63
CA GLU A 338 -13.56 -22.72 -41.39
C GLU A 338 -12.51 -22.96 -40.27
N ASP A 339 -12.19 -21.90 -39.54
CA ASP A 339 -11.38 -21.98 -38.32
C ASP A 339 -12.16 -22.77 -37.26
N GLY A 340 -11.72 -23.98 -36.92
CA GLY A 340 -12.33 -24.76 -35.84
C GLY A 340 -12.38 -23.98 -34.51
N GLU A 341 -13.42 -24.20 -33.69
CA GLU A 341 -13.72 -23.45 -32.44
C GLU A 341 -12.51 -23.21 -31.51
N GLY A 342 -11.52 -24.11 -31.51
CA GLY A 342 -10.29 -23.96 -30.73
C GLY A 342 -9.39 -22.79 -31.14
N ALA A 343 -9.21 -22.57 -32.45
CA ALA A 343 -8.33 -21.51 -32.98
C ALA A 343 -8.94 -20.12 -32.80
N GLU A 344 -10.27 -20.02 -32.87
CA GLU A 344 -11.02 -18.80 -32.58
C GLU A 344 -10.94 -18.43 -31.10
N ASN A 345 -11.06 -19.43 -30.20
CA ASN A 345 -10.92 -19.23 -28.76
C ASN A 345 -9.52 -18.76 -28.34
N GLU A 346 -8.46 -19.29 -28.94
CA GLU A 346 -7.07 -18.82 -28.73
C GLU A 346 -6.89 -17.37 -29.19
N ARG A 347 -7.46 -17.03 -30.34
CA ARG A 347 -7.41 -15.68 -30.89
C ARG A 347 -8.16 -14.68 -30.02
N ARG A 348 -9.34 -15.05 -29.54
CA ARG A 348 -10.15 -14.23 -28.63
C ARG A 348 -9.45 -14.01 -27.30
N PHE A 349 -8.82 -15.05 -26.74
CA PHE A 349 -8.06 -14.94 -25.49
C PHE A 349 -6.91 -13.93 -25.60
N PHE A 350 -6.02 -14.07 -26.59
CA PHE A 350 -4.88 -13.15 -26.72
C PHE A 350 -5.35 -11.72 -27.00
N GLN A 351 -6.41 -11.54 -27.82
CA GLN A 351 -6.99 -10.23 -28.05
C GLN A 351 -7.52 -9.59 -26.76
N ASN A 352 -8.19 -10.36 -25.89
CA ASN A 352 -8.66 -9.85 -24.61
C ASN A 352 -7.49 -9.43 -23.68
N LEU A 353 -6.37 -10.16 -23.70
CA LEU A 353 -5.17 -9.78 -22.93
C LEU A 353 -4.66 -8.39 -23.29
N LEU A 354 -4.74 -7.98 -24.57
CA LEU A 354 -4.23 -6.67 -25.01
C LEU A 354 -4.99 -5.49 -24.37
N TYR A 355 -6.24 -5.69 -23.98
CA TYR A 355 -7.09 -4.64 -23.40
C TYR A 355 -7.22 -4.74 -21.88
N ASP A 356 -6.80 -5.85 -21.28
CA ASP A 356 -6.81 -6.05 -19.83
C ASP A 356 -5.57 -5.45 -19.15
N SER A 357 -5.77 -4.69 -18.07
CA SER A 357 -4.70 -3.98 -17.37
C SER A 357 -3.63 -4.89 -16.74
N ILE A 358 -3.98 -6.15 -16.42
CA ILE A 358 -3.06 -7.14 -15.86
C ILE A 358 -2.53 -8.03 -16.99
N GLY A 359 -3.43 -8.51 -17.85
CA GLY A 359 -3.13 -9.40 -18.98
C GLY A 359 -2.18 -8.78 -20.01
N SER A 360 -2.22 -7.46 -20.19
CA SER A 360 -1.32 -6.77 -21.12
C SER A 360 0.14 -6.86 -20.70
N HIS A 361 0.45 -6.91 -19.41
CA HIS A 361 1.81 -7.15 -18.92
C HIS A 361 2.32 -8.57 -19.23
N LEU A 362 1.42 -9.56 -19.25
CA LEU A 362 1.75 -10.90 -19.74
C LEU A 362 2.01 -10.89 -21.25
N ALA A 363 1.17 -10.20 -22.03
CA ALA A 363 1.36 -10.04 -23.47
C ALA A 363 2.67 -9.30 -23.80
N GLU A 364 3.03 -8.27 -23.02
CA GLU A 364 4.34 -7.60 -23.08
C GLU A 364 5.48 -8.59 -22.85
N SER A 365 5.40 -9.43 -21.80
CA SER A 365 6.41 -10.44 -21.49
C SER A 365 6.55 -11.49 -22.60
N MET A 366 5.43 -11.99 -23.12
CA MET A 366 5.38 -12.90 -24.28
C MET A 366 6.14 -12.29 -25.46
N LEU A 367 5.77 -11.08 -25.88
CA LEU A 367 6.37 -10.44 -27.06
C LEU A 367 7.81 -9.98 -26.83
N LYS A 368 8.20 -9.62 -25.61
CA LYS A 368 9.57 -9.21 -25.28
C LYS A 368 10.55 -10.38 -25.29
N CYS A 369 10.14 -11.54 -24.77
CA CYS A 369 11.03 -12.68 -24.57
C CYS A 369 10.86 -13.80 -25.61
N ALA A 370 9.81 -13.77 -26.45
CA ALA A 370 9.59 -14.76 -27.50
C ALA A 370 10.80 -14.91 -28.44
N PRO A 371 11.23 -16.12 -28.78
CA PRO A 371 12.20 -16.37 -29.85
C PRO A 371 11.75 -15.74 -31.18
N LYS A 372 12.70 -15.45 -32.09
CA LYS A 372 12.42 -14.69 -33.33
C LYS A 372 11.23 -15.24 -34.15
N ARG A 373 11.12 -16.57 -34.27
CA ARG A 373 10.02 -17.23 -34.97
C ARG A 373 8.68 -16.96 -34.28
N ASP A 374 8.59 -17.24 -33.00
CA ASP A 374 7.35 -17.11 -32.21
C ASP A 374 6.91 -15.65 -32.12
N PHE A 375 7.86 -14.72 -31.97
CA PHE A 375 7.60 -13.29 -32.06
C PHE A 375 6.97 -12.90 -33.39
N ASN A 376 7.51 -13.39 -34.52
CA ASN A 376 6.96 -13.09 -35.84
C ASN A 376 5.54 -13.63 -36.02
N GLN A 377 5.24 -14.82 -35.49
CA GLN A 377 3.88 -15.37 -35.52
C GLN A 377 2.92 -14.54 -34.65
N LEU A 378 3.29 -14.25 -33.40
CA LEU A 378 2.48 -13.40 -32.50
C LEU A 378 2.25 -12.00 -33.10
N TYR A 379 3.28 -11.41 -33.68
CA TYR A 379 3.19 -10.10 -34.35
C TYR A 379 2.20 -10.15 -35.52
N ARG A 380 2.38 -11.09 -36.46
CA ARG A 380 1.52 -11.19 -37.65
C ARG A 380 0.07 -11.52 -37.30
N ARG A 381 -0.17 -12.45 -36.36
CA ARG A 381 -1.51 -12.94 -36.01
C ARG A 381 -2.31 -11.95 -35.15
N PHE A 382 -1.67 -11.29 -34.19
CA PHE A 382 -2.39 -10.53 -33.16
C PHE A 382 -2.15 -9.02 -33.17
N ILE A 383 -0.99 -8.56 -33.66
CA ILE A 383 -0.59 -7.15 -33.53
C ILE A 383 -0.67 -6.40 -34.86
N LYS A 384 -0.03 -6.93 -35.91
CA LYS A 384 0.09 -6.30 -37.24
C LYS A 384 -1.25 -5.78 -37.79
N PRO A 385 -2.35 -6.55 -37.78
CA PRO A 385 -3.62 -6.12 -38.40
C PRO A 385 -4.28 -4.92 -37.71
N ARG A 386 -3.88 -4.62 -36.47
CA ARG A 386 -4.53 -3.62 -35.60
C ARG A 386 -3.55 -2.62 -35.03
N LEU A 387 -2.32 -2.58 -35.52
CA LEU A 387 -1.19 -1.86 -34.90
C LEU A 387 -1.51 -0.39 -34.60
N GLY A 388 -2.07 0.36 -35.57
CA GLY A 388 -2.47 1.74 -35.36
C GLY A 388 -3.57 1.91 -34.29
N SER A 389 -4.55 0.99 -34.24
CA SER A 389 -5.61 1.01 -33.22
C SER A 389 -5.10 0.66 -31.82
N LEU A 390 -4.20 -0.33 -31.72
CA LEU A 390 -3.58 -0.76 -30.48
C LEU A 390 -2.68 0.33 -29.91
N ALA A 391 -1.95 1.05 -30.77
CA ALA A 391 -1.09 2.16 -30.36
C ALA A 391 -1.86 3.28 -29.65
N ARG A 392 -3.15 3.50 -29.98
CA ARG A 392 -4.00 4.52 -29.34
C ARG A 392 -4.62 4.06 -28.02
N ASN A 393 -4.75 2.77 -27.80
CA ASN A 393 -5.38 2.23 -26.59
C ASN A 393 -4.48 2.45 -25.36
N GLU A 394 -5.04 2.59 -24.17
CA GLU A 394 -4.27 2.89 -22.94
C GLU A 394 -3.44 1.72 -22.46
N THR A 395 -3.98 0.53 -22.67
CA THR A 395 -3.42 -0.71 -22.17
C THR A 395 -2.56 -1.34 -23.26
N ALA A 396 -3.10 -1.51 -24.47
CA ALA A 396 -2.39 -2.15 -25.56
C ALA A 396 -1.18 -1.34 -26.06
N ALA A 397 -1.12 -0.03 -25.82
CA ALA A 397 0.03 0.80 -26.17
C ALA A 397 1.34 0.34 -25.52
N PHE A 398 1.30 -0.25 -24.32
CA PHE A 398 2.50 -0.80 -23.68
C PHE A 398 3.00 -2.04 -24.43
N VAL A 399 2.09 -2.90 -24.88
CA VAL A 399 2.40 -4.05 -25.73
C VAL A 399 3.01 -3.60 -27.06
N VAL A 400 2.44 -2.56 -27.68
CA VAL A 400 2.98 -1.98 -28.92
C VAL A 400 4.41 -1.48 -28.73
N GLN A 401 4.74 -0.83 -27.60
CA GLN A 401 6.12 -0.40 -27.33
C GLN A 401 7.11 -1.59 -27.34
N ARG A 402 6.76 -2.72 -26.70
CA ARG A 402 7.61 -3.92 -26.70
C ARG A 402 7.78 -4.53 -28.09
N VAL A 403 6.74 -4.44 -28.92
CA VAL A 403 6.79 -4.89 -30.32
C VAL A 403 7.75 -4.02 -31.12
N LEU A 404 7.60 -2.69 -31.05
CA LEU A 404 8.42 -1.73 -31.79
C LEU A 404 9.92 -1.88 -31.49
N GLU A 405 10.29 -2.19 -30.23
CA GLU A 405 11.68 -2.43 -29.81
C GLU A 405 12.35 -3.62 -30.52
N ARG A 406 11.55 -4.53 -31.09
CA ARG A 406 11.98 -5.81 -31.68
C ARG A 406 11.74 -5.94 -33.18
N LEU A 407 10.97 -5.04 -33.80
CA LEU A 407 10.67 -5.15 -35.22
C LEU A 407 11.94 -5.06 -36.08
N PRO A 408 12.08 -5.91 -37.11
CA PRO A 408 13.09 -5.72 -38.14
C PRO A 408 12.80 -4.44 -38.94
N LYS A 409 13.78 -3.97 -39.70
CA LYS A 409 13.70 -2.69 -40.42
C LYS A 409 12.47 -2.59 -41.32
N GLU A 410 12.17 -3.63 -42.09
CA GLU A 410 11.08 -3.65 -43.06
C GLU A 410 9.70 -3.56 -42.35
N ALA A 411 9.51 -4.36 -41.30
CA ALA A 411 8.27 -4.32 -40.51
C ALA A 411 8.13 -3.02 -39.70
N LEU A 412 9.25 -2.39 -39.34
CA LEU A 412 9.24 -1.09 -38.67
C LEU A 412 8.81 0.04 -39.61
N GLU A 413 9.20 0.00 -40.88
CA GLU A 413 8.73 0.95 -41.90
C GLU A 413 7.20 0.87 -42.08
N GLU A 414 6.65 -0.35 -42.16
CA GLU A 414 5.19 -0.57 -42.15
C GLU A 414 4.54 -0.01 -40.88
N ALA A 415 5.14 -0.28 -39.71
CA ALA A 415 4.65 0.20 -38.43
C ALA A 415 4.61 1.74 -38.34
N VAL A 416 5.60 2.42 -38.93
CA VAL A 416 5.58 3.89 -39.05
C VAL A 416 4.37 4.33 -39.86
N GLY A 417 4.07 3.68 -40.99
CA GLY A 417 2.91 3.98 -41.81
C GLY A 417 1.58 3.86 -41.07
N GLU A 418 1.43 2.84 -40.23
CA GLU A 418 0.21 2.58 -39.43
C GLU A 418 0.05 3.54 -38.25
N ILE A 419 1.15 3.94 -37.60
CA ILE A 419 1.11 4.78 -36.39
C ILE A 419 1.10 6.28 -36.74
N LEU A 420 1.70 6.70 -37.85
CA LEU A 420 1.81 8.12 -38.25
C LEU A 420 0.46 8.86 -38.28
N PRO A 421 -0.64 8.30 -38.83
CA PRO A 421 -1.96 8.94 -38.81
C PRO A 421 -2.55 9.11 -37.40
N GLN A 422 -2.07 8.34 -36.43
CA GLN A 422 -2.56 8.35 -35.05
C GLN A 422 -1.83 9.37 -34.17
N VAL A 423 -0.70 9.93 -34.63
CA VAL A 423 0.16 10.88 -33.87
C VAL A 423 -0.61 12.06 -33.28
N PRO A 424 -1.50 12.77 -34.02
CA PRO A 424 -2.23 13.91 -33.46
C PRO A 424 -3.10 13.51 -32.26
N GLY A 425 -3.85 12.41 -32.37
CA GLY A 425 -4.69 11.91 -31.29
C GLY A 425 -3.90 11.33 -30.11
N LEU A 426 -2.68 10.82 -30.36
CA LEU A 426 -1.77 10.40 -29.28
C LEU A 426 -1.26 11.60 -28.47
N ILE A 427 -0.94 12.71 -29.14
CA ILE A 427 -0.49 13.94 -28.48
C ILE A 427 -1.63 14.61 -27.71
N GLU A 428 -2.82 14.72 -28.31
CA GLU A 428 -4.01 15.28 -27.64
C GLU A 428 -4.32 14.55 -26.31
N ARG A 429 -4.07 13.23 -26.27
CA ARG A 429 -4.28 12.39 -25.08
C ARG A 429 -3.05 12.25 -24.19
N SER A 430 -1.96 12.99 -24.47
CA SER A 430 -0.68 12.93 -23.75
C SER A 430 -0.01 11.54 -23.74
N ARG A 431 -0.29 10.69 -24.74
CA ARG A 431 0.24 9.31 -24.88
C ARG A 431 1.49 9.26 -25.75
N VAL A 432 2.53 9.95 -25.31
CA VAL A 432 3.76 10.16 -26.09
C VAL A 432 4.81 9.04 -25.96
N ALA A 433 4.62 8.08 -25.06
CA ALA A 433 5.56 6.98 -24.83
C ALA A 433 5.73 6.08 -26.07
N VAL A 434 4.64 5.74 -26.77
CA VAL A 434 4.70 4.96 -28.03
C VAL A 434 5.50 5.71 -29.09
N LEU A 435 5.34 7.04 -29.18
CA LEU A 435 6.06 7.88 -30.13
C LEU A 435 7.56 7.93 -29.82
N LYS A 436 7.91 8.05 -28.53
CA LYS A 436 9.30 7.94 -28.05
C LYS A 436 9.91 6.62 -28.50
N THR A 437 9.26 5.50 -28.20
CA THR A 437 9.77 4.16 -28.54
C THR A 437 9.87 3.96 -30.06
N LEU A 438 8.91 4.47 -30.83
CA LEU A 438 8.95 4.43 -32.29
C LEU A 438 10.18 5.17 -32.83
N ILE A 439 10.46 6.38 -32.34
CA ILE A 439 11.63 7.17 -32.76
C ILE A 439 12.94 6.46 -32.38
N GLU A 440 13.02 5.89 -31.18
CA GLU A 440 14.20 5.13 -30.73
C GLU A 440 14.43 3.89 -31.60
N ALA A 441 13.36 3.14 -31.92
CA ALA A 441 13.42 2.00 -32.83
C ALA A 441 13.86 2.44 -34.23
N CYS A 442 13.27 3.52 -34.77
CA CYS A 442 13.66 4.07 -36.08
C CYS A 442 15.13 4.46 -36.10
N THR A 443 15.62 5.13 -35.05
CA THR A 443 17.02 5.53 -34.93
C THR A 443 17.94 4.31 -34.88
N LYS A 444 17.59 3.29 -34.09
CA LYS A 444 18.35 2.04 -33.97
C LYS A 444 18.44 1.28 -35.30
N HIS A 445 17.36 1.28 -36.09
CA HIS A 445 17.28 0.55 -37.36
C HIS A 445 17.57 1.42 -38.59
N SER A 446 17.99 2.68 -38.40
CA SER A 446 18.24 3.65 -39.48
C SER A 446 17.03 3.86 -40.40
N VAL A 447 15.83 3.83 -39.84
CA VAL A 447 14.58 4.21 -40.52
C VAL A 447 14.37 5.73 -40.34
N PRO A 448 14.05 6.50 -41.40
CA PRO A 448 13.88 7.94 -41.29
C PRO A 448 12.75 8.35 -40.33
N ALA A 449 13.09 8.97 -39.20
CA ALA A 449 12.12 9.46 -38.22
C ALA A 449 11.57 10.87 -38.55
N THR A 450 12.07 11.53 -39.60
CA THR A 450 11.72 12.91 -39.97
C THR A 450 10.20 13.14 -40.15
N PRO A 451 9.44 12.25 -40.83
CA PRO A 451 7.99 12.42 -40.97
C PRO A 451 7.26 12.41 -39.62
N ILE A 452 7.70 11.53 -38.71
CA ILE A 452 7.14 11.41 -37.36
C ILE A 452 7.39 12.70 -36.58
N ILE A 453 8.64 13.19 -36.61
CA ILE A 453 9.06 14.40 -35.89
C ILE A 453 8.33 15.64 -36.40
N SER A 454 8.19 15.78 -37.72
CA SER A 454 7.43 16.86 -38.35
C SER A 454 5.97 16.83 -37.93
N THR A 455 5.36 15.65 -37.92
CA THR A 455 3.95 15.45 -37.50
C THR A 455 3.77 15.75 -36.02
N ILE A 456 4.68 15.29 -35.15
CA ILE A 456 4.67 15.60 -33.71
C ILE A 456 4.73 17.11 -33.49
N THR A 457 5.71 17.77 -34.11
CA THR A 457 5.94 19.22 -33.96
C THR A 457 4.72 20.01 -34.45
N SER A 458 4.14 19.62 -35.59
CA SER A 458 2.94 20.25 -36.15
C SER A 458 1.70 20.01 -35.28
N SER A 459 1.57 18.83 -34.65
CA SER A 459 0.41 18.48 -33.83
C SER A 459 0.32 19.29 -32.55
N TYR A 460 1.46 19.69 -31.96
CA TYR A 460 1.46 20.63 -30.83
C TYR A 460 0.90 22.01 -31.19
N SER A 461 0.67 22.31 -32.48
CA SER A 461 -0.08 23.48 -32.98
C SER A 461 0.36 24.81 -32.37
N CYS A 462 1.66 24.97 -32.11
CA CYS A 462 2.20 26.10 -31.37
C CYS A 462 3.35 26.79 -32.11
N SER A 463 3.68 28.00 -31.66
CA SER A 463 4.90 28.67 -32.09
C SER A 463 6.11 27.80 -31.75
N THR A 464 7.19 27.83 -32.55
CA THR A 464 8.41 27.04 -32.27
C THR A 464 8.99 27.33 -30.87
N GLN A 465 8.64 28.46 -30.26
CA GLN A 465 9.07 28.85 -28.92
C GLN A 465 8.34 28.07 -27.81
N GLU A 466 7.09 27.64 -28.05
CA GLU A 466 6.22 27.02 -27.04
C GLU A 466 6.30 25.48 -26.98
N VAL A 467 6.98 24.85 -27.94
CA VAL A 467 7.00 23.38 -28.08
C VAL A 467 7.44 22.69 -26.78
N ILE A 468 8.50 23.16 -26.13
CA ILE A 468 9.00 22.53 -24.89
C ILE A 468 7.99 22.65 -23.74
N PHE A 469 7.30 23.79 -23.64
CA PHE A 469 6.29 24.03 -22.61
C PHE A 469 5.07 23.15 -22.79
N LYS A 470 4.58 23.02 -24.03
CA LYS A 470 3.47 22.10 -24.34
C LYS A 470 3.85 20.65 -24.12
N MET A 471 5.05 20.22 -24.52
CA MET A 471 5.54 18.86 -24.27
C MET A 471 5.66 18.56 -22.78
N LEU A 472 6.14 19.52 -21.99
CA LEU A 472 6.32 19.36 -20.55
C LEU A 472 5.07 19.71 -19.73
N HIS A 473 3.96 20.13 -20.35
CA HIS A 473 2.79 20.66 -19.63
C HIS A 473 3.16 21.73 -18.59
N LEU A 474 4.02 22.67 -18.99
CA LEU A 474 4.49 23.80 -18.18
C LEU A 474 4.13 25.12 -18.87
N THR A 475 4.10 26.19 -18.08
CA THR A 475 4.08 27.58 -18.54
C THR A 475 5.35 28.30 -18.07
N PRO A 476 5.74 29.41 -18.70
CA PRO A 476 6.82 30.25 -18.18
C PRO A 476 6.55 30.77 -16.75
N GLU A 477 5.28 31.00 -16.38
CA GLU A 477 4.92 31.39 -15.02
C GLU A 477 5.21 30.29 -13.99
N ASP A 478 4.99 29.01 -14.34
CA ASP A 478 5.27 27.85 -13.45
C ASP A 478 6.77 27.72 -13.08
N LEU A 479 7.64 28.35 -13.85
CA LEU A 479 9.10 28.31 -13.69
C LEU A 479 9.65 29.53 -12.94
N SER A 480 8.78 30.50 -12.61
CA SER A 480 9.15 31.68 -11.86
C SER A 480 9.16 31.37 -10.36
N PRO A 481 10.15 31.88 -9.59
CA PRO A 481 10.13 31.72 -8.14
C PRO A 481 8.85 32.37 -7.58
N PRO A 482 8.14 31.70 -6.65
CA PRO A 482 6.93 32.26 -6.08
C PRO A 482 7.28 33.54 -5.28
N PRO A 483 6.33 34.49 -5.12
CA PRO A 483 6.56 35.71 -4.36
C PRO A 483 7.08 35.39 -2.95
N GLU A 484 8.03 36.20 -2.44
CA GLU A 484 8.74 36.02 -1.16
C GLU A 484 7.82 35.87 0.09
N THR A 485 6.51 36.01 -0.06
CA THR A 485 5.49 35.84 0.98
C THR A 485 4.95 34.40 1.11
N THR A 486 5.45 33.45 0.32
CA THR A 486 4.96 32.05 0.32
C THR A 486 5.96 31.09 0.98
N ALA A 487 5.46 30.28 1.94
CA ALA A 487 6.26 29.28 2.62
C ALA A 487 6.86 28.25 1.64
N PRO A 488 8.06 27.70 1.92
CA PRO A 488 8.73 26.77 1.02
C PRO A 488 7.80 25.60 0.68
N ALA A 489 7.51 25.45 -0.60
CA ALA A 489 6.65 24.41 -1.12
C ALA A 489 7.21 23.02 -0.75
N GLY A 490 6.34 22.09 -0.33
CA GLY A 490 6.70 20.69 -0.17
C GLY A 490 7.28 20.10 -1.46
N LYS A 491 7.99 18.96 -1.37
CA LYS A 491 8.61 18.30 -2.54
C LYS A 491 7.61 18.23 -3.71
N PRO A 492 7.96 18.72 -4.92
CA PRO A 492 7.03 18.78 -6.04
C PRO A 492 6.49 17.38 -6.37
N LYS A 493 5.17 17.28 -6.49
CA LYS A 493 4.48 16.02 -6.82
C LYS A 493 4.89 15.59 -8.23
N ARG A 494 5.32 14.34 -8.41
CA ARG A 494 5.74 13.81 -9.72
C ARG A 494 4.52 13.72 -10.65
N ASP A 495 4.51 14.50 -11.73
CA ASP A 495 3.54 14.39 -12.81
C ASP A 495 4.08 13.44 -13.92
N PRO A 496 3.39 12.30 -14.19
CA PRO A 496 3.78 11.35 -15.23
C PRO A 496 3.81 11.95 -16.64
N ASN A 497 2.94 12.91 -16.96
CA ASN A 497 2.88 13.51 -18.29
C ASN A 497 4.10 14.39 -18.54
N GLN A 498 4.54 15.15 -17.54
CA GLN A 498 5.78 15.93 -17.60
C GLN A 498 7.01 15.02 -17.82
N LEU A 499 7.04 13.86 -17.15
CA LEU A 499 8.12 12.87 -17.33
C LEU A 499 8.13 12.30 -18.76
N HIS A 500 6.98 11.86 -19.27
CA HIS A 500 6.89 11.31 -20.63
C HIS A 500 7.23 12.37 -21.70
N GLY A 501 6.77 13.60 -21.51
CA GLY A 501 7.13 14.74 -22.33
C GLY A 501 8.64 15.02 -22.33
N ALA A 502 9.26 15.05 -21.14
CA ALA A 502 10.70 15.25 -21.00
C ALA A 502 11.51 14.14 -21.66
N LEU A 503 11.08 12.89 -21.54
CA LEU A 503 11.73 11.75 -22.20
C LEU A 503 11.61 11.83 -23.72
N LEU A 504 10.45 12.22 -24.26
CA LEU A 504 10.29 12.43 -25.70
C LEU A 504 11.19 13.57 -26.20
N ALA A 505 11.29 14.69 -25.47
CA ALA A 505 12.17 15.81 -25.81
C ALA A 505 13.66 15.41 -25.79
N GLN A 506 14.08 14.60 -24.81
CA GLN A 506 15.44 14.06 -24.76
C GLN A 506 15.75 13.12 -25.93
N THR A 507 14.77 12.35 -26.39
CA THR A 507 14.90 11.52 -27.60
C THR A 507 15.12 12.40 -28.82
N PHE A 508 14.38 13.51 -28.99
CA PHE A 508 14.60 14.47 -30.08
C PHE A 508 16.03 15.03 -30.07
N LEU A 509 16.56 15.37 -28.89
CA LEU A 509 17.93 15.90 -28.73
C LEU A 509 19.04 14.86 -28.99
N SER A 510 18.69 13.58 -29.10
CA SER A 510 19.62 12.51 -29.46
C SER A 510 19.70 12.28 -30.97
N LEU A 511 18.85 12.95 -31.75
CA LEU A 511 18.80 12.86 -33.21
C LEU A 511 19.74 13.89 -33.87
N PRO A 512 19.94 13.81 -35.20
CA PRO A 512 20.68 14.83 -35.95
C PRO A 512 20.10 16.24 -35.80
N ALA A 513 20.92 17.26 -36.10
CA ALA A 513 20.63 18.66 -35.78
C ALA A 513 19.28 19.18 -36.32
N GLU A 514 18.86 18.77 -37.52
CA GLU A 514 17.57 19.17 -38.12
C GLU A 514 16.37 18.67 -37.31
N ALA A 515 16.43 17.41 -36.85
CA ALA A 515 15.40 16.77 -36.04
C ALA A 515 15.35 17.32 -34.60
N ALA A 516 16.51 17.72 -34.05
CA ALA A 516 16.61 18.33 -32.74
C ALA A 516 16.22 19.83 -32.72
N ALA A 517 16.13 20.47 -33.89
CA ALA A 517 15.94 21.91 -34.02
C ALA A 517 14.69 22.46 -33.33
N PRO A 518 13.49 21.82 -33.37
CA PRO A 518 12.31 22.34 -32.69
C PRO A 518 12.51 22.52 -31.18
N ILE A 519 13.13 21.54 -30.52
CA ILE A 519 13.40 21.58 -29.07
C ILE A 519 14.52 22.57 -28.76
N CYS A 520 15.60 22.55 -29.55
CA CYS A 520 16.71 23.49 -29.37
C CYS A 520 16.25 24.94 -29.50
N ASN A 521 15.49 25.24 -30.55
CA ASN A 521 14.99 26.59 -30.83
C ASN A 521 13.98 27.04 -29.76
N SER A 522 13.13 26.13 -29.29
CA SER A 522 12.19 26.40 -28.20
C SER A 522 12.92 26.81 -26.92
N ILE A 523 13.95 26.07 -26.49
CA ILE A 523 14.74 26.40 -25.29
C ILE A 523 15.57 27.68 -25.50
N LEU A 524 16.26 27.81 -26.63
CA LEU A 524 17.20 28.91 -26.89
C LEU A 524 16.54 30.24 -27.27
N SER A 525 15.21 30.28 -27.38
CA SER A 525 14.43 31.50 -27.59
C SER A 525 13.88 32.08 -26.28
N GLN A 526 14.00 31.36 -25.17
CA GLN A 526 13.50 31.80 -23.87
C GLN A 526 14.38 32.87 -23.22
N SER A 527 13.79 33.60 -22.28
CA SER A 527 14.51 34.53 -21.41
C SER A 527 15.52 33.79 -20.51
N GLN A 528 16.53 34.51 -20.01
CA GLN A 528 17.52 33.95 -19.09
C GLN A 528 16.86 33.38 -17.83
N ASP A 529 15.88 34.06 -17.25
CA ASP A 529 15.19 33.60 -16.04
C ASP A 529 14.38 32.32 -16.27
N THR A 530 13.68 32.24 -17.40
CA THR A 530 12.92 31.04 -17.77
C THR A 530 13.85 29.84 -17.99
N ILE A 531 15.03 30.05 -18.59
CA ILE A 531 16.03 28.98 -18.76
C ILE A 531 16.58 28.52 -17.41
N VAL A 532 16.84 29.43 -16.48
CA VAL A 532 17.24 29.08 -15.10
C VAL A 532 16.14 28.28 -14.41
N GLY A 533 14.87 28.68 -14.56
CA GLY A 533 13.72 27.91 -14.08
C GLY A 533 13.66 26.50 -14.66
N LEU A 534 13.87 26.33 -15.96
CA LEU A 534 13.98 25.00 -16.61
C LEU A 534 15.13 24.17 -16.01
N CYS A 535 16.27 24.78 -15.67
CA CYS A 535 17.41 24.09 -15.06
C CYS A 535 17.12 23.60 -13.63
N LYS A 536 16.22 24.28 -12.91
CA LYS A 536 15.82 23.94 -11.54
C LYS A 536 14.64 22.95 -11.48
N HIS A 537 13.85 22.84 -12.54
CA HIS A 537 12.69 21.95 -12.58
C HIS A 537 13.11 20.46 -12.67
N PRO A 538 12.54 19.54 -11.87
CA PRO A 538 13.00 18.14 -11.80
C PRO A 538 13.00 17.38 -13.13
N GLN A 539 11.99 17.59 -13.98
CA GLN A 539 11.88 16.89 -15.28
C GLN A 539 12.53 17.68 -16.42
N ALA A 540 12.47 19.01 -16.39
CA ALA A 540 12.93 19.86 -17.50
C ALA A 540 14.46 20.00 -17.49
N SER A 541 15.08 19.97 -16.31
CA SER A 541 16.53 20.00 -16.13
C SER A 541 17.23 18.90 -16.94
N HIS A 542 16.68 17.69 -16.97
CA HIS A 542 17.21 16.59 -17.77
C HIS A 542 17.19 16.89 -19.29
N VAL A 543 16.21 17.65 -19.79
CA VAL A 543 16.18 18.07 -21.19
C VAL A 543 17.30 19.07 -21.49
N VAL A 544 17.50 20.05 -20.60
CA VAL A 544 18.60 21.04 -20.71
C VAL A 544 19.96 20.36 -20.61
N GLN A 545 20.12 19.43 -19.66
CA GLN A 545 21.33 18.63 -19.48
C GLN A 545 21.63 17.81 -20.73
N LYS A 546 20.59 17.22 -21.36
CA LYS A 546 20.73 16.46 -22.60
C LYS A 546 21.18 17.35 -23.76
N LEU A 547 20.70 18.59 -23.86
CA LEU A 547 21.14 19.54 -24.89
C LEU A 547 22.65 19.86 -24.77
N LEU A 548 23.17 20.01 -23.54
CA LEU A 548 24.60 20.26 -23.29
C LEU A 548 25.46 19.03 -23.56
N SER A 549 25.03 17.86 -23.08
CA SER A 549 25.81 16.61 -23.14
C SER A 549 25.70 15.87 -24.47
N SER A 550 24.64 16.08 -25.27
CA SER A 550 24.42 15.34 -26.52
C SER A 550 25.52 15.61 -27.55
N PRO A 551 26.16 14.58 -28.13
CA PRO A 551 27.17 14.77 -29.16
C PRO A 551 26.59 15.24 -30.49
N THR A 552 25.29 15.00 -30.74
CA THR A 552 24.60 15.38 -31.99
C THR A 552 24.09 16.82 -31.96
N ALA A 553 24.02 17.45 -30.79
CA ALA A 553 23.61 18.84 -30.65
C ALA A 553 24.66 19.79 -31.25
N ALA A 554 24.20 20.68 -32.13
CA ALA A 554 25.06 21.62 -32.83
C ALA A 554 25.86 22.49 -31.84
N ILE A 555 27.18 22.61 -32.07
CA ILE A 555 28.08 23.41 -31.23
C ILE A 555 27.58 24.86 -31.03
N PRO A 556 27.04 25.56 -32.06
CA PRO A 556 26.45 26.90 -31.87
C PRO A 556 25.32 26.92 -30.83
N ASN A 557 24.46 25.90 -30.80
CA ASN A 557 23.35 25.82 -29.85
C ASN A 557 23.84 25.68 -28.41
N LYS A 558 24.87 24.85 -28.19
CA LYS A 558 25.53 24.71 -26.88
C LYS A 558 26.15 26.02 -26.42
N ARG A 559 26.89 26.71 -27.32
CA ARG A 559 27.49 28.02 -27.02
C ARG A 559 26.42 29.07 -26.69
N LYS A 560 25.31 29.10 -27.43
CA LYS A 560 24.20 30.01 -27.16
C LYS A 560 23.58 29.76 -25.78
N LEU A 561 23.34 28.50 -25.41
CA LEU A 561 22.86 28.16 -24.07
C LEU A 561 23.84 28.59 -22.97
N LEU A 562 25.14 28.33 -23.12
CA LEU A 562 26.16 28.75 -22.17
C LEU A 562 26.21 30.27 -22.00
N ASN A 563 26.05 31.03 -23.09
CA ASN A 563 25.97 32.49 -23.05
C ASN A 563 24.72 32.98 -22.33
N LEU A 564 23.58 32.30 -22.49
CA LEU A 564 22.33 32.61 -21.78
C LEU A 564 22.42 32.27 -20.29
N LEU A 565 23.24 31.30 -19.88
CA LEU A 565 23.45 30.95 -18.47
C LEU A 565 24.56 31.76 -17.78
N LYS A 566 25.33 32.54 -18.53
CA LYS A 566 26.43 33.35 -18.00
C LYS A 566 25.95 34.30 -16.90
N GLY A 567 26.64 34.30 -15.76
CA GLY A 567 26.29 35.11 -14.59
C GLY A 567 25.34 34.44 -13.59
N ARG A 568 24.87 33.20 -13.86
CA ARG A 568 23.94 32.45 -13.01
C ARG A 568 24.49 31.10 -12.53
N PHE A 569 25.74 30.73 -12.84
CA PHE A 569 26.33 29.44 -12.49
C PHE A 569 26.52 29.25 -10.98
N VAL A 570 26.78 30.32 -10.22
CA VAL A 570 26.80 30.25 -8.75
C VAL A 570 25.42 29.83 -8.23
N GLU A 571 24.35 30.53 -8.65
CA GLU A 571 22.98 30.19 -8.26
C GLU A 571 22.61 28.75 -8.62
N LEU A 572 22.95 28.30 -9.84
CA LEU A 572 22.67 26.93 -10.28
C LEU A 572 23.43 25.89 -9.45
N SER A 573 24.65 26.20 -8.99
CA SER A 573 25.45 25.27 -8.17
C SER A 573 24.90 25.08 -6.75
N LEU A 574 24.13 26.04 -6.24
CA LEU A 574 23.52 25.96 -4.91
C LEU A 574 22.22 25.13 -4.90
N ASP A 575 21.59 24.95 -6.06
CA ASP A 575 20.37 24.16 -6.21
C ASP A 575 20.68 22.66 -6.34
N THR A 576 19.87 21.79 -5.74
CA THR A 576 20.11 20.33 -5.73
C THR A 576 19.91 19.66 -7.09
N ILE A 577 19.11 20.25 -7.98
CA ILE A 577 18.80 19.71 -9.32
C ILE A 577 19.72 20.40 -10.33
N ALA A 578 19.79 21.73 -10.27
CA ALA A 578 20.51 22.52 -11.27
C ALA A 578 22.04 22.38 -11.18
N SER A 579 22.58 21.90 -10.05
CA SER A 579 24.01 21.61 -9.89
C SER A 579 24.51 20.61 -10.95
N HIS A 580 23.66 19.67 -11.38
CA HIS A 580 23.98 18.70 -12.42
C HIS A 580 24.13 19.33 -13.82
N ILE A 581 23.50 20.48 -14.06
CA ILE A 581 23.68 21.26 -15.29
C ILE A 581 25.06 21.90 -15.29
N VAL A 582 25.50 22.45 -14.15
CA VAL A 582 26.84 23.01 -13.98
C VAL A 582 27.88 21.92 -14.21
N ASP A 583 27.73 20.73 -13.64
CA ASP A 583 28.62 19.60 -13.93
C ASP A 583 28.65 19.21 -15.42
N ALA A 584 27.50 19.21 -16.09
CA ALA A 584 27.43 18.92 -17.52
C ALA A 584 28.15 19.98 -18.39
N CYS A 585 28.29 21.22 -17.90
CA CYS A 585 29.05 22.26 -18.60
C CYS A 585 30.57 21.98 -18.65
N TRP A 586 31.08 21.01 -17.87
CA TRP A 586 32.49 20.61 -17.94
C TRP A 586 32.91 20.16 -19.34
N ASP A 587 32.02 19.55 -20.12
CA ASP A 587 32.31 19.11 -21.50
C ASP A 587 32.48 20.28 -22.50
N SER A 588 32.26 21.52 -22.10
CA SER A 588 32.32 22.72 -22.96
C SER A 588 33.75 23.06 -23.42
N PRO A 589 33.93 23.92 -24.44
CA PRO A 589 35.26 24.41 -24.82
C PRO A 589 35.99 25.13 -23.67
N MET A 590 37.32 25.06 -23.65
CA MET A 590 38.15 25.51 -22.51
C MET A 590 37.89 26.97 -22.08
N ASN A 591 37.64 27.88 -23.03
CA ASN A 591 37.34 29.28 -22.72
C ASN A 591 36.04 29.43 -21.91
N TYR A 592 35.02 28.60 -22.17
CA TYR A 592 33.78 28.58 -21.38
C TYR A 592 34.00 27.93 -20.01
N ARG A 593 34.77 26.83 -19.94
CA ARG A 593 35.12 26.21 -18.65
C ARG A 593 35.81 27.21 -17.73
N GLN A 594 36.78 27.96 -18.27
CA GLN A 594 37.50 28.97 -17.50
C GLN A 594 36.54 30.08 -17.01
N ALA A 595 35.69 30.62 -17.87
CA ALA A 595 34.70 31.63 -17.49
C ALA A 595 33.75 31.15 -16.38
N ILE A 596 33.28 29.89 -16.45
CA ILE A 596 32.43 29.28 -15.42
C ILE A 596 33.24 29.11 -14.12
N ALA A 597 34.46 28.60 -14.18
CA ALA A 597 35.32 28.46 -13.01
C ALA A 597 35.62 29.81 -12.32
N GLU A 598 35.82 30.88 -13.09
CA GLU A 598 35.97 32.24 -12.54
C GLU A 598 34.70 32.76 -11.87
N GLU A 599 33.52 32.36 -12.35
CA GLU A 599 32.25 32.68 -11.71
C GLU A 599 32.04 31.89 -10.42
N LEU A 600 32.30 30.58 -10.44
CA LEU A 600 32.24 29.72 -9.24
C LEU A 600 33.23 30.19 -8.17
N LEU A 601 34.44 30.60 -8.55
CA LEU A 601 35.44 31.12 -7.62
C LEU A 601 34.99 32.43 -6.95
N ARG A 602 34.25 33.30 -7.65
CA ARG A 602 33.67 34.52 -7.07
C ARG A 602 32.61 34.21 -6.01
N GLY A 603 31.91 33.09 -6.12
CA GLY A 603 30.91 32.60 -5.17
C GLY A 603 31.41 31.60 -4.13
N GLU A 604 32.73 31.44 -3.95
CA GLU A 604 33.32 30.38 -3.11
C GLU A 604 32.68 30.22 -1.70
N PRO A 605 32.42 31.29 -0.93
CA PRO A 605 31.84 31.15 0.41
C PRO A 605 30.47 30.43 0.38
N GLN A 606 29.58 30.88 -0.50
CA GLN A 606 28.22 30.35 -0.64
C GLN A 606 28.23 28.89 -1.13
N ILE A 607 29.11 28.57 -2.09
CA ILE A 607 29.21 27.24 -2.68
C ILE A 607 29.73 26.21 -1.66
N ARG A 608 30.69 26.58 -0.81
CA ARG A 608 31.23 25.67 0.20
C ARG A 608 30.25 25.39 1.34
N GLU A 609 29.37 26.33 1.66
CA GLU A 609 28.34 26.14 2.68
C GLU A 609 27.22 25.20 2.22
N SER A 610 26.88 25.20 0.92
CA SER A 610 25.87 24.31 0.35
C SER A 610 26.36 22.87 0.10
N TYR A 611 25.49 21.88 0.36
CA TYR A 611 25.78 20.46 0.09
C TYR A 611 26.00 20.17 -1.40
N SER A 612 25.10 20.65 -2.27
CA SER A 612 25.22 20.52 -3.74
C SER A 612 26.40 21.33 -4.26
N GLY A 613 26.63 22.53 -3.71
CA GLY A 613 27.76 23.38 -4.05
C GLY A 613 29.11 22.71 -3.79
N ARG A 614 29.29 22.04 -2.65
CA ARG A 614 30.51 21.25 -2.36
C ARG A 614 30.76 20.13 -3.38
N ALA A 615 29.71 19.48 -3.86
CA ALA A 615 29.83 18.45 -4.89
C ALA A 615 30.34 19.06 -6.22
N VAL A 616 29.76 20.18 -6.66
CA VAL A 616 30.22 20.91 -7.86
C VAL A 616 31.66 21.38 -7.69
N TRP A 617 32.01 21.96 -6.53
CA TRP A 617 33.38 22.43 -6.23
C TRP A 617 34.42 21.31 -6.38
N ARG A 618 34.09 20.11 -5.89
CA ARG A 618 34.94 18.91 -6.03
C ARG A 618 35.00 18.44 -7.48
N ASN A 619 33.86 18.30 -8.15
CA ASN A 619 33.78 17.80 -9.53
C ASN A 619 34.57 18.70 -10.50
N TRP A 620 34.48 20.02 -10.31
CA TRP A 620 35.22 21.01 -11.08
C TRP A 620 36.67 21.20 -10.63
N SER A 621 37.14 20.46 -9.61
CA SER A 621 38.51 20.57 -9.07
C SER A 621 38.90 22.03 -8.72
N MET A 622 37.97 22.78 -8.13
CA MET A 622 38.12 24.23 -7.93
C MET A 622 39.26 24.62 -6.98
N ASP A 623 39.63 23.74 -6.04
CA ASP A 623 40.83 23.93 -5.21
C ASP A 623 42.10 24.00 -6.06
N LYS A 624 42.23 23.11 -7.07
CA LYS A 624 43.34 23.16 -8.03
C LYS A 624 43.26 24.40 -8.91
N TYR A 625 42.07 24.83 -9.31
CA TYR A 625 41.91 26.08 -10.07
C TYR A 625 42.35 27.30 -9.25
N LYS A 626 42.09 27.33 -7.93
CA LYS A 626 42.49 28.41 -7.04
C LYS A 626 44.00 28.43 -6.76
N THR A 627 44.58 27.28 -6.43
CA THR A 627 45.97 27.21 -5.93
C THR A 627 47.01 26.85 -7.01
N ARG A 628 46.61 26.12 -8.06
CA ARG A 628 47.52 25.57 -9.09
C ARG A 628 46.85 25.52 -10.47
N LYS A 629 46.50 26.70 -11.03
CA LYS A 629 45.78 26.85 -12.32
C LYS A 629 46.34 25.98 -13.44
N GLN A 630 47.67 25.85 -13.56
CA GLN A 630 48.30 25.03 -14.60
C GLN A 630 47.90 23.55 -14.55
N LEU A 631 47.77 22.97 -13.35
CA LEU A 631 47.32 21.58 -13.18
C LEU A 631 45.85 21.42 -13.53
N TRP A 632 45.03 22.44 -13.28
CA TRP A 632 43.63 22.42 -13.66
C TRP A 632 43.44 22.45 -15.19
N PHE A 633 44.22 23.30 -15.90
CA PHE A 633 44.24 23.29 -17.36
C PHE A 633 44.75 21.96 -17.94
N ALA A 634 45.67 21.28 -17.26
CA ALA A 634 46.16 19.96 -17.66
C ALA A 634 45.06 18.90 -17.58
N ILE A 635 44.26 18.87 -16.50
CA ILE A 635 43.11 17.95 -16.35
C ILE A 635 42.14 18.14 -17.52
N GLY A 636 41.79 19.39 -17.84
CA GLY A 636 40.87 19.67 -18.95
C GLY A 636 41.43 19.29 -20.32
N LYS A 637 42.75 19.36 -20.54
CA LYS A 637 43.39 18.95 -21.80
C LYS A 637 43.53 17.43 -21.94
N GLU A 638 43.89 16.72 -20.86
CA GLU A 638 43.98 15.24 -20.86
C GLU A 638 42.62 14.59 -21.08
N GLU A 639 41.56 15.10 -20.46
CA GLU A 639 40.20 14.57 -20.63
C GLU A 639 39.62 14.87 -22.01
N VAL A 640 39.91 16.06 -22.58
CA VAL A 640 39.53 16.37 -23.95
C VAL A 640 40.28 15.45 -24.93
N ALA A 641 41.57 15.22 -24.74
CA ALA A 641 42.36 14.31 -25.56
C ALA A 641 41.86 12.85 -25.49
N ALA A 642 41.45 12.38 -24.31
CA ALA A 642 40.81 11.07 -24.12
C ALA A 642 39.45 10.98 -24.84
N ALA A 643 38.66 12.06 -24.82
CA ALA A 643 37.36 12.13 -25.51
C ALA A 643 37.48 12.18 -27.04
N THR A 644 38.47 12.91 -27.61
CA THR A 644 38.74 12.89 -29.06
C THR A 644 39.24 11.54 -29.54
N ALA A 645 40.03 10.82 -28.72
CA ALA A 645 40.49 9.47 -29.04
C ALA A 645 39.33 8.44 -29.04
N ALA A 646 38.33 8.60 -28.17
CA ALA A 646 37.13 7.76 -28.15
C ALA A 646 36.17 8.06 -29.32
N GLY A 647 36.07 9.31 -29.77
CA GLY A 647 35.19 9.72 -30.87
C GLY A 647 35.55 9.16 -32.26
N ALA A 648 36.76 8.63 -32.45
CA ALA A 648 37.19 7.99 -33.69
C ALA A 648 36.80 6.50 -33.81
N LYS A 649 36.27 5.89 -32.74
CA LYS A 649 35.68 4.54 -32.75
C LYS A 649 34.20 4.65 -32.39
N GLY A 650 33.32 4.40 -33.36
CA GLY A 650 31.89 4.62 -33.21
C GLY A 650 31.26 3.81 -32.07
N GLY A 651 30.42 4.50 -31.28
CA GLY A 651 29.20 3.91 -30.73
C GLY A 651 29.26 3.18 -29.39
N GLU A 652 30.05 3.61 -28.41
CA GLU A 652 29.87 3.17 -27.00
C GLU A 652 29.36 4.31 -26.09
N LYS A 653 28.39 3.99 -25.22
CA LYS A 653 27.78 4.91 -24.25
C LYS A 653 28.86 5.56 -23.37
N LYS A 654 28.86 6.90 -23.29
CA LYS A 654 29.62 7.65 -22.29
C LYS A 654 29.20 7.19 -20.89
N LYS A 655 30.12 6.56 -20.17
CA LYS A 655 29.94 6.10 -18.79
C LYS A 655 29.85 7.32 -17.86
N THR A 656 28.90 7.29 -16.94
CA THR A 656 28.69 8.32 -15.91
C THR A 656 29.92 8.44 -15.01
N ALA A 657 30.10 9.56 -14.30
CA ALA A 657 31.23 9.76 -13.40
C ALA A 657 31.36 8.65 -12.32
N ILE A 658 30.25 8.01 -11.96
CA ILE A 658 30.18 6.86 -11.06
C ILE A 658 30.69 5.58 -11.73
N GLU A 659 30.34 5.36 -13.00
CA GLU A 659 30.86 4.24 -13.80
C GLU A 659 32.36 4.43 -14.10
N LEU A 660 32.83 5.65 -14.35
CA LEU A 660 34.24 6.00 -14.52
C LEU A 660 35.06 5.81 -13.22
N ALA A 661 34.46 6.06 -12.06
CA ALA A 661 35.08 5.80 -10.76
C ALA A 661 35.16 4.28 -10.46
N ARG A 662 34.09 3.53 -10.76
CA ARG A 662 34.08 2.06 -10.68
C ARG A 662 35.04 1.42 -11.67
N GLU A 663 35.19 2.00 -12.86
CA GLU A 663 36.16 1.53 -13.86
C GLU A 663 37.60 1.87 -13.52
N ARG A 664 37.90 3.02 -12.91
CA ARG A 664 39.27 3.28 -12.42
C ARG A 664 39.70 2.25 -11.38
N HIS A 665 38.77 1.80 -10.55
CA HIS A 665 38.97 0.73 -9.58
C HIS A 665 39.06 -0.67 -10.24
N ALA A 666 38.27 -0.93 -11.29
CA ALA A 666 38.32 -2.18 -12.04
C ALA A 666 39.54 -2.27 -13.00
N ALA A 667 40.00 -1.15 -13.55
CA ALA A 667 41.12 -1.04 -14.50
C ALA A 667 42.49 -1.19 -13.81
N GLN A 668 42.58 -0.88 -12.51
CA GLN A 668 43.74 -1.32 -11.69
C GLN A 668 43.78 -2.84 -11.54
N LYS A 669 42.62 -3.52 -11.57
CA LYS A 669 42.50 -4.97 -11.48
C LYS A 669 42.70 -5.69 -12.83
N ALA A 670 42.43 -5.01 -13.95
CA ALA A 670 42.44 -5.59 -15.29
C ALA A 670 43.74 -5.37 -16.09
N ARG A 671 44.84 -4.94 -15.44
CA ARG A 671 46.19 -4.89 -16.06
C ARG A 671 46.82 -6.27 -16.34
N GLY A 672 46.04 -7.34 -16.30
CA GLY A 672 46.47 -8.69 -16.72
C GLY A 672 45.70 -9.16 -17.94
N PHE A 673 46.41 -9.25 -19.07
CA PHE A 673 46.15 -10.08 -20.25
C PHE A 673 45.18 -9.55 -21.35
N GLY A 674 45.72 -9.39 -22.58
CA GLY A 674 45.03 -9.02 -23.85
C GLY A 674 44.37 -10.23 -24.56
N THR A 675 43.89 -10.23 -25.81
CA THR A 675 44.17 -9.50 -27.08
C THR A 675 43.12 -9.90 -28.17
N GLY A 676 42.90 -9.06 -29.21
CA GLY A 676 42.48 -9.43 -30.60
C GLY A 676 40.98 -9.29 -31.00
N ALA A 677 40.54 -8.32 -31.83
CA ALA A 677 40.52 -8.22 -33.33
C ALA A 677 39.30 -8.96 -33.98
N ASN A 678 38.56 -8.55 -35.05
CA ASN A 678 38.61 -7.49 -36.08
C ASN A 678 37.27 -7.43 -36.91
N ALA A 679 37.00 -6.27 -37.55
CA ALA A 679 36.27 -5.90 -38.81
C ALA A 679 35.09 -6.73 -39.41
N GLY A 680 34.11 -6.21 -40.19
CA GLY A 680 33.82 -4.90 -40.82
C GLY A 680 32.85 -5.01 -42.03
N GLY A 681 32.23 -3.88 -42.46
CA GLY A 681 31.69 -3.59 -43.83
C GLY A 681 30.16 -3.68 -44.05
N LYS A 682 29.38 -2.59 -44.24
CA LYS A 682 29.06 -1.75 -45.46
C LYS A 682 28.21 -2.50 -46.53
N ARG A 683 27.15 -2.00 -47.20
CA ARG A 683 26.73 -0.68 -47.80
C ARG A 683 25.24 -0.81 -48.26
N SER A 684 24.35 0.21 -48.14
CA SER A 684 23.84 1.20 -49.15
C SER A 684 23.04 0.61 -50.35
N ALA A 685 22.02 1.18 -50.99
CA ALA A 685 21.27 2.46 -51.02
C ALA A 685 19.99 2.23 -51.90
N ALA A 686 18.88 2.96 -51.75
CA ALA A 686 18.40 4.08 -52.62
C ALA A 686 17.02 3.72 -53.24
N GLU A 687 15.95 4.51 -52.94
CA GLU A 687 15.25 5.47 -53.84
C GLU A 687 14.07 4.81 -54.61
N MET A 688 12.91 5.37 -54.92
CA MET A 688 12.39 6.75 -55.07
C MET A 688 10.84 6.62 -55.26
N SER A 689 9.96 7.37 -54.57
CA SER A 689 9.27 8.62 -54.96
C SER A 689 7.99 8.53 -55.81
N GLY A 690 6.99 9.36 -55.46
CA GLY A 690 5.87 9.82 -56.31
C GLY A 690 4.50 9.72 -55.62
N GLU A 691 4.04 10.64 -54.75
CA GLU A 691 3.47 11.99 -54.97
C GLU A 691 2.28 12.13 -55.93
N ALA A 692 1.10 12.49 -55.38
CA ALA A 692 0.22 13.62 -55.76
C ALA A 692 -1.13 13.47 -55.00
N LYS A 693 -1.52 14.37 -54.07
CA LYS A 693 -2.23 15.68 -54.27
C LYS A 693 -3.61 15.49 -54.94
N ASP A 694 -4.71 16.10 -54.52
CA ASP A 694 -4.92 17.38 -53.84
C ASP A 694 -6.41 17.50 -53.40
N LYS A 695 -6.67 18.19 -52.27
CA LYS A 695 -7.71 19.23 -52.02
C LYS A 695 -9.20 18.96 -52.37
N LYS A 696 -10.21 19.51 -51.69
CA LYS A 696 -10.41 20.34 -50.48
C LYS A 696 -11.94 20.53 -50.34
N LYS A 697 -12.39 20.73 -49.10
CA LYS A 697 -13.58 21.51 -48.67
C LYS A 697 -14.99 21.04 -49.10
N ARG A 698 -15.79 20.68 -48.08
CA ARG A 698 -17.02 21.43 -47.78
C ARG A 698 -17.45 21.29 -46.32
N ARG A 699 -17.87 22.44 -45.77
CA ARG A 699 -18.45 22.66 -44.44
C ARG A 699 -19.90 22.15 -44.39
N LEU A 700 -20.31 21.89 -43.15
CA LEU A 700 -21.61 22.19 -42.52
C LEU A 700 -22.64 21.06 -42.36
N ASN A 701 -22.91 20.79 -41.08
CA ASN A 701 -24.20 20.54 -40.42
C ASN A 701 -24.88 19.16 -40.47
N ARG A 702 -25.38 18.82 -39.26
CA ARG A 702 -26.37 17.80 -38.86
C ARG A 702 -25.86 16.35 -38.96
N SER A 703 -26.11 15.47 -38.00
CA SER A 703 -27.12 15.41 -36.95
C SER A 703 -26.64 14.38 -35.91
N VAL A 704 -26.92 14.62 -34.63
CA VAL A 704 -26.75 13.60 -33.59
C VAL A 704 -27.82 12.54 -33.85
N HIS A 705 -27.38 11.34 -34.26
CA HIS A 705 -28.25 10.18 -34.41
C HIS A 705 -28.52 9.58 -33.01
N PRO A 706 -29.78 9.44 -32.56
CA PRO A 706 -30.11 8.98 -31.21
C PRO A 706 -30.00 7.45 -31.04
N SER A 707 -29.11 6.77 -31.77
CA SER A 707 -29.05 5.29 -31.78
C SER A 707 -28.01 4.69 -30.82
N LEU A 708 -27.07 5.47 -30.28
CA LEU A 708 -26.04 4.96 -29.36
C LEU A 708 -26.44 5.01 -27.88
N LEU A 709 -27.45 5.80 -27.50
CA LEU A 709 -27.99 5.76 -26.14
C LEU A 709 -29.01 4.64 -25.93
N THR A 710 -29.63 4.13 -26.99
CA THR A 710 -30.72 3.15 -26.89
C THR A 710 -30.21 1.72 -26.71
N ALA A 711 -29.02 1.40 -27.22
CA ALA A 711 -28.46 0.04 -27.14
C ALA A 711 -27.90 -0.33 -25.76
N ALA A 712 -27.55 0.65 -24.91
CA ALA A 712 -27.09 0.42 -23.54
C ALA A 712 -28.22 0.41 -22.49
N LEU A 713 -29.46 0.71 -22.90
CA LEU A 713 -30.63 0.84 -22.00
C LEU A 713 -31.73 -0.19 -22.27
N GLN A 714 -31.47 -1.20 -23.10
CA GLN A 714 -32.42 -2.28 -23.42
C GLN A 714 -31.88 -3.64 -22.99
N THR A 715 -31.64 -3.82 -21.69
CA THR A 715 -31.99 -5.10 -21.08
C THR A 715 -33.25 -4.82 -20.26
N PRO A 716 -34.38 -5.48 -20.53
CA PRO A 716 -35.55 -5.31 -19.68
C PRO A 716 -35.16 -5.84 -18.28
N LEU A 717 -34.86 -4.94 -17.33
CA LEU A 717 -34.87 -5.28 -15.92
C LEU A 717 -36.30 -5.73 -15.62
N HIS A 718 -36.54 -7.04 -15.72
CA HIS A 718 -37.84 -7.65 -15.50
C HIS A 718 -38.31 -7.27 -14.09
N LEU A 719 -39.34 -6.42 -14.01
CA LEU A 719 -40.12 -6.19 -12.77
C LEU A 719 -40.58 -7.54 -12.17
N ALA A 720 -40.89 -8.51 -13.03
CA ALA A 720 -41.24 -9.88 -12.64
C ALA A 720 -40.11 -10.59 -11.86
N SER A 721 -38.85 -10.48 -12.31
CA SER A 721 -37.70 -11.09 -11.66
C SER A 721 -37.35 -10.41 -10.33
N HIS A 722 -37.48 -9.08 -10.23
CA HIS A 722 -37.31 -8.36 -8.96
C HIS A 722 -38.38 -8.75 -7.95
N ARG A 723 -39.65 -8.80 -8.38
CA ARG A 723 -40.76 -9.22 -7.52
C ARG A 723 -40.55 -10.66 -7.02
N GLN A 724 -40.15 -11.57 -7.91
CA GLN A 724 -39.91 -12.96 -7.55
C GLN A 724 -38.77 -13.10 -6.52
N LEU A 725 -37.65 -12.41 -6.72
CA LEU A 725 -36.50 -12.48 -5.81
C LEU A 725 -36.76 -11.76 -4.48
N LEU A 726 -37.48 -10.64 -4.48
CA LEU A 726 -37.89 -9.97 -3.24
C LEU A 726 -38.90 -10.81 -2.44
N ASN A 727 -39.85 -11.47 -3.11
CA ASN A 727 -40.76 -12.42 -2.47
C ASN A 727 -40.00 -13.60 -1.88
N LEU A 728 -39.02 -14.14 -2.61
CA LEU A 728 -38.14 -15.22 -2.14
C LEU A 728 -37.33 -14.78 -0.90
N ALA A 729 -36.79 -13.57 -0.90
CA ALA A 729 -36.08 -13.06 0.27
C ALA A 729 -37.03 -12.92 1.48
N THR A 730 -38.20 -12.33 1.25
CA THR A 730 -39.21 -12.10 2.30
C THR A 730 -39.72 -13.42 2.89
N SER A 731 -39.89 -14.47 2.07
CA SER A 731 -40.34 -15.79 2.55
C SER A 731 -39.32 -16.49 3.46
N GLN A 732 -38.04 -16.11 3.39
CA GLN A 732 -37.01 -16.62 4.31
C GLN A 732 -36.84 -15.71 5.54
N LEU A 733 -36.94 -14.39 5.38
CA LEU A 733 -36.73 -13.42 6.45
C LEU A 733 -37.85 -13.41 7.51
N LEU A 734 -39.13 -13.51 7.09
CA LEU A 734 -40.25 -13.47 8.03
C LEU A 734 -40.24 -14.65 9.00
N PRO A 735 -40.05 -15.93 8.59
CA PRO A 735 -39.91 -17.04 9.52
C PRO A 735 -38.74 -16.88 10.49
N PHE A 736 -37.62 -16.31 10.04
CA PHE A 736 -36.48 -16.05 10.92
C PHE A 736 -36.81 -15.03 12.02
N ILE A 737 -37.51 -13.94 11.67
CA ILE A 737 -37.97 -12.95 12.66
C ILE A 737 -38.99 -13.60 13.59
N SER A 738 -40.01 -14.30 13.07
CA SER A 738 -41.02 -14.98 13.88
C SER A 738 -40.45 -16.07 14.77
N SER A 739 -39.33 -16.70 14.38
CA SER A 739 -38.68 -17.68 15.22
C SER A 739 -38.22 -17.08 16.55
N ALA A 740 -38.01 -15.76 16.64
CA ALA A 740 -37.55 -15.10 17.86
C ALA A 740 -38.51 -15.26 19.05
N ASP A 741 -39.81 -15.43 18.78
CA ASP A 741 -40.86 -15.56 19.80
C ASP A 741 -40.97 -17.00 20.39
N ASP A 742 -40.21 -17.97 19.88
CA ASP A 742 -40.25 -19.37 20.34
C ASP A 742 -39.50 -19.55 21.68
N VAL A 743 -40.19 -20.05 22.70
CA VAL A 743 -39.76 -20.05 24.11
C VAL A 743 -38.93 -21.31 24.47
N ASP A 744 -38.92 -22.35 23.63
CA ASP A 744 -38.50 -23.72 24.01
C ASP A 744 -37.05 -24.17 23.66
N GLY A 745 -36.13 -23.26 23.31
CA GLY A 745 -34.70 -23.48 23.66
C GLY A 745 -33.58 -23.27 22.63
N LYS A 746 -32.39 -23.16 23.24
CA LYS A 746 -30.99 -23.12 22.75
C LYS A 746 -30.53 -21.92 21.90
N LEU A 747 -29.49 -21.28 22.47
CA LEU A 747 -28.52 -20.29 21.95
C LEU A 747 -28.87 -19.50 20.69
N VAL A 748 -28.63 -18.18 20.81
CA VAL A 748 -28.73 -17.11 19.81
C VAL A 748 -28.12 -17.45 18.42
N ALA A 749 -27.25 -18.45 18.31
CA ALA A 749 -26.94 -19.21 17.09
C ALA A 749 -26.33 -20.58 17.45
N GLU A 750 -26.38 -21.56 16.54
CA GLU A 750 -25.55 -22.77 16.64
C GLU A 750 -24.08 -22.37 16.41
N ALA A 751 -23.35 -22.11 17.50
CA ALA A 751 -21.97 -21.65 17.44
C ALA A 751 -21.05 -22.75 16.87
N LEU A 752 -20.73 -22.63 15.60
CA LEU A 752 -19.73 -23.48 14.94
C LEU A 752 -18.36 -22.78 14.97
N PRO A 753 -17.26 -23.52 15.22
CA PRO A 753 -15.90 -23.04 14.97
C PRO A 753 -15.74 -22.56 13.52
N PRO A 754 -14.89 -21.54 13.24
CA PRO A 754 -14.75 -20.93 11.91
C PRO A 754 -14.60 -21.96 10.79
N LYS A 755 -13.71 -22.94 10.95
CA LYS A 755 -13.48 -23.99 9.94
C LYS A 755 -14.67 -24.90 9.69
N LYS A 756 -15.47 -25.19 10.72
CA LYS A 756 -16.70 -25.97 10.55
C LYS A 756 -17.73 -25.15 9.79
N LEU A 757 -17.84 -23.85 10.10
CA LEU A 757 -18.73 -22.94 9.40
C LEU A 757 -18.33 -22.77 7.93
N GLU A 758 -17.03 -22.66 7.62
CA GLU A 758 -16.52 -22.61 6.23
C GLU A 758 -16.93 -23.84 5.43
N ARG A 759 -16.78 -25.04 6.00
CA ARG A 759 -17.21 -26.30 5.35
C ARG A 759 -18.72 -26.39 5.16
N VAL A 760 -19.49 -25.86 6.11
CA VAL A 760 -20.95 -25.83 6.05
C VAL A 760 -21.44 -24.86 4.96
N PHE A 761 -20.79 -23.71 4.84
CA PHE A 761 -21.08 -22.75 3.79
C PHE A 761 -20.63 -23.27 2.43
N ASP A 762 -19.43 -23.87 2.33
CA ASP A 762 -18.78 -24.32 1.10
C ASP A 762 -18.93 -23.28 -0.02
N LEU A 763 -18.58 -22.03 0.33
CA LEU A 763 -18.92 -20.86 -0.47
C LEU A 763 -17.96 -20.71 -1.66
N ALA A 764 -18.14 -21.56 -2.67
CA ALA A 764 -17.48 -21.40 -3.97
C ALA A 764 -18.30 -20.43 -4.85
N LEU A 765 -17.82 -19.20 -5.00
CA LEU A 765 -18.43 -18.23 -5.91
C LEU A 765 -18.33 -18.74 -7.37
N PRO A 766 -19.43 -18.73 -8.16
CA PRO A 766 -19.41 -19.28 -9.51
C PRO A 766 -18.43 -18.53 -10.42
N ALA A 767 -17.51 -19.25 -11.07
CA ALA A 767 -16.59 -18.70 -12.06
C ALA A 767 -17.20 -18.56 -13.48
N GLY A 768 -18.33 -19.26 -13.72
CA GLY A 768 -19.10 -19.25 -14.97
C GLY A 768 -20.53 -18.77 -14.76
N GLU A 769 -21.53 -19.58 -15.13
CA GLU A 769 -22.94 -19.22 -14.95
C GLU A 769 -23.36 -19.13 -13.47
N GLY A 770 -24.24 -18.18 -13.17
CA GLY A 770 -24.80 -18.01 -11.82
C GLY A 770 -25.76 -19.15 -11.45
N ARG A 771 -25.83 -19.49 -10.16
CA ARG A 771 -26.72 -20.56 -9.63
C ARG A 771 -28.21 -20.16 -9.54
N GLY A 772 -28.59 -19.02 -10.12
CA GLY A 772 -29.97 -18.51 -10.15
C GLY A 772 -30.61 -18.32 -8.77
N ALA A 773 -31.95 -18.30 -8.73
CA ALA A 773 -32.74 -18.10 -7.52
C ALA A 773 -32.56 -19.23 -6.49
N ALA A 774 -32.38 -20.47 -6.93
CA ALA A 774 -32.19 -21.63 -6.05
C ALA A 774 -30.86 -21.53 -5.28
N GLY A 775 -29.77 -21.15 -5.94
CA GLY A 775 -28.49 -20.93 -5.28
C GLY A 775 -28.54 -19.75 -4.29
N LEU A 776 -29.27 -18.68 -4.64
CA LEU A 776 -29.51 -17.55 -3.73
C LEU A 776 -30.26 -18.00 -2.47
N GLU A 777 -31.38 -18.73 -2.63
CA GLU A 777 -32.18 -19.23 -1.52
C GLU A 777 -31.37 -20.15 -0.59
N GLU A 778 -30.57 -21.05 -1.16
CA GLU A 778 -29.73 -21.96 -0.38
C GLU A 778 -28.76 -21.19 0.52
N VAL A 779 -28.05 -20.22 -0.04
CA VAL A 779 -27.09 -19.39 0.70
C VAL A 779 -27.81 -18.53 1.73
N MET A 780 -28.94 -17.90 1.38
CA MET A 780 -29.73 -17.11 2.33
C MET A 780 -30.18 -17.93 3.54
N ARG A 781 -30.67 -19.15 3.31
CA ARG A 781 -31.07 -20.06 4.39
C ARG A 781 -29.89 -20.45 5.29
N LYS A 782 -28.71 -20.70 4.72
CA LYS A 782 -27.48 -20.95 5.51
C LYS A 782 -27.08 -19.71 6.32
N VAL A 783 -27.11 -18.53 5.72
CA VAL A 783 -26.84 -17.25 6.41
C VAL A 783 -27.77 -17.09 7.60
N LEU A 784 -29.09 -17.22 7.41
CA LEU A 784 -30.05 -17.06 8.51
C LEU A 784 -29.87 -18.13 9.60
N ARG A 785 -29.64 -19.39 9.23
CA ARG A 785 -29.48 -20.50 10.18
C ARG A 785 -28.25 -20.35 11.09
N TYR A 786 -27.12 -19.90 10.54
CA TYR A 786 -25.85 -19.81 11.27
C TYR A 786 -25.51 -18.39 11.73
N SER A 787 -26.42 -17.43 11.55
CA SER A 787 -26.27 -16.08 12.09
C SER A 787 -26.88 -15.97 13.48
N VAL A 788 -26.29 -15.10 14.30
CA VAL A 788 -26.88 -14.64 15.56
C VAL A 788 -28.24 -14.01 15.27
N ASN A 789 -29.32 -14.57 15.84
CA ASN A 789 -30.64 -13.96 15.76
C ASN A 789 -30.77 -12.85 16.82
N THR A 790 -30.48 -11.62 16.41
CA THR A 790 -30.54 -10.42 17.26
C THR A 790 -31.97 -10.03 17.66
N TRP A 791 -33.00 -10.67 17.10
CA TRP A 791 -34.40 -10.47 17.46
C TRP A 791 -34.83 -11.24 18.70
N ARG A 792 -34.01 -12.20 19.15
CA ARG A 792 -34.24 -12.97 20.37
C ARG A 792 -34.00 -12.12 21.63
N ASP A 793 -34.87 -12.26 22.62
CA ASP A 793 -34.76 -11.58 23.92
C ASP A 793 -33.43 -11.86 24.66
N GLY A 794 -32.82 -13.04 24.42
CA GLY A 794 -31.54 -13.42 25.01
C GLY A 794 -30.30 -12.72 24.42
N PHE A 795 -30.43 -11.89 23.39
CA PHE A 795 -29.30 -11.17 22.81
C PHE A 795 -28.97 -9.89 23.60
N MET A 796 -27.97 -9.97 24.49
CA MET A 796 -27.54 -8.85 25.35
C MET A 796 -26.01 -8.58 25.29
N ASP A 797 -25.31 -9.17 24.32
CA ASP A 797 -23.84 -9.19 24.28
C ASP A 797 -23.21 -7.91 23.67
N LYS A 798 -23.96 -7.16 22.84
CA LYS A 798 -23.42 -6.01 22.09
C LYS A 798 -24.22 -4.74 22.36
N LEU A 799 -23.60 -3.58 22.11
CA LEU A 799 -24.24 -2.26 22.26
C LEU A 799 -25.16 -1.90 21.07
N TYR A 800 -25.95 -2.87 20.61
CA TYR A 800 -27.04 -2.74 19.66
C TYR A 800 -28.04 -3.87 19.92
N ALA A 801 -29.27 -3.68 19.47
CA ALA A 801 -30.35 -4.66 19.64
C ALA A 801 -30.92 -5.08 18.27
N SER A 802 -32.05 -5.78 18.30
CA SER A 802 -32.89 -6.00 17.13
C SER A 802 -33.20 -4.68 16.41
N THR A 803 -33.30 -4.76 15.09
CA THR A 803 -33.62 -3.61 14.26
C THR A 803 -35.12 -3.33 14.27
N ASP A 804 -35.53 -2.09 14.01
CA ASP A 804 -36.95 -1.76 13.86
C ASP A 804 -37.47 -2.02 12.42
N PRO A 805 -38.76 -2.39 12.25
CA PRO A 805 -39.36 -2.62 10.93
C PRO A 805 -39.26 -1.43 9.96
N CYS A 806 -39.37 -0.19 10.45
CA CYS A 806 -39.26 1.00 9.61
C CYS A 806 -37.83 1.13 9.06
N GLY A 807 -36.83 0.83 9.89
CA GLY A 807 -35.44 0.75 9.49
C GLY A 807 -35.18 -0.29 8.41
N VAL A 808 -35.71 -1.52 8.56
CA VAL A 808 -35.57 -2.57 7.55
C VAL A 808 -36.20 -2.15 6.21
N ALA A 809 -37.40 -1.57 6.25
CA ALA A 809 -38.06 -1.02 5.06
C ALA A 809 -37.25 0.13 4.42
N SER A 810 -36.63 0.97 5.26
CA SER A 810 -35.75 2.04 4.81
C SER A 810 -34.51 1.50 4.09
N ASP A 811 -33.91 0.41 4.59
CA ASP A 811 -32.76 -0.22 3.95
C ASP A 811 -33.10 -0.80 2.58
N LEU A 812 -34.28 -1.40 2.42
CA LEU A 812 -34.79 -1.84 1.11
C LEU A 812 -34.99 -0.65 0.17
N LEU A 813 -35.61 0.44 0.64
CA LEU A 813 -35.81 1.66 -0.15
C LEU A 813 -34.48 2.28 -0.58
N LEU A 814 -33.51 2.40 0.33
CA LEU A 814 -32.16 2.91 0.01
C LEU A 814 -31.44 2.02 -1.01
N SER A 815 -31.62 0.70 -0.94
CA SER A 815 -31.00 -0.25 -1.86
C SER A 815 -31.60 -0.16 -3.27
N VAL A 816 -32.91 0.10 -3.36
CA VAL A 816 -33.60 0.35 -4.64
C VAL A 816 -33.20 1.69 -5.25
N LEU A 817 -33.08 2.74 -4.42
CA LEU A 817 -32.66 4.07 -4.90
C LEU A 817 -31.19 4.09 -5.34
N ASN A 818 -30.31 3.40 -4.61
CA ASN A 818 -28.86 3.31 -4.86
C ASN A 818 -28.20 4.67 -5.18
N THR A 819 -28.68 5.75 -4.54
CA THR A 819 -28.19 7.12 -4.76
C THR A 819 -27.16 7.50 -3.70
N ASN A 820 -26.15 8.24 -4.14
CA ASN A 820 -25.06 8.75 -3.29
C ASN A 820 -25.39 10.18 -2.80
N VAL A 821 -25.32 10.43 -1.49
CA VAL A 821 -25.60 11.74 -0.86
C VAL A 821 -24.34 12.62 -0.83
N HIS A 822 -23.88 12.98 -2.02
CA HIS A 822 -22.66 13.77 -2.19
C HIS A 822 -22.96 15.15 -2.78
N VAL A 823 -23.76 15.18 -3.84
CA VAL A 823 -24.27 16.40 -4.47
C VAL A 823 -25.80 16.39 -4.51
N TYR A 824 -26.40 17.57 -4.37
CA TYR A 824 -27.85 17.72 -4.27
C TYR A 824 -28.58 17.14 -5.48
N GLN A 825 -28.04 17.36 -6.68
CA GLN A 825 -28.65 16.97 -7.96
C GLN A 825 -28.86 15.45 -8.09
N VAL A 826 -28.00 14.64 -7.46
CA VAL A 826 -28.08 13.16 -7.53
C VAL A 826 -29.01 12.59 -6.44
N SER A 827 -29.29 13.35 -5.38
CA SER A 827 -30.03 12.85 -4.22
C SER A 827 -30.90 13.92 -3.53
N PRO A 828 -31.75 14.67 -4.25
CA PRO A 828 -32.39 15.87 -3.71
C PRO A 828 -33.30 15.56 -2.51
N ALA A 829 -34.14 14.52 -2.62
CA ALA A 829 -35.02 14.09 -1.53
C ALA A 829 -34.22 13.63 -0.29
N LEU A 830 -33.20 12.79 -0.49
CA LEU A 830 -32.39 12.25 0.59
C LEU A 830 -31.53 13.32 1.27
N THR A 831 -31.07 14.32 0.51
CA THR A 831 -30.35 15.48 1.05
C THR A 831 -31.25 16.33 1.95
N VAL A 832 -32.49 16.59 1.52
CA VAL A 832 -33.47 17.33 2.35
C VAL A 832 -33.79 16.55 3.62
N ILE A 833 -34.02 15.24 3.51
CA ILE A 833 -34.30 14.36 4.65
C ILE A 833 -33.12 14.35 5.64
N GLU A 834 -31.89 14.20 5.16
CA GLU A 834 -30.70 14.22 6.02
C GLU A 834 -30.58 15.55 6.75
N ARG A 835 -30.78 16.67 6.03
CA ARG A 835 -30.66 18.00 6.61
C ARG A 835 -31.69 18.24 7.71
N GLU A 836 -32.95 17.92 7.46
CA GLU A 836 -34.03 18.12 8.44
C GLU A 836 -33.86 17.17 9.62
N THR A 837 -33.56 15.90 9.38
CA THR A 837 -33.36 14.91 10.45
C THR A 837 -32.18 15.29 11.35
N ALA A 838 -31.05 15.68 10.76
CA ALA A 838 -29.88 16.13 11.50
C ALA A 838 -30.15 17.41 12.29
N LYS A 839 -30.89 18.37 11.71
CA LYS A 839 -31.29 19.61 12.40
C LYS A 839 -32.21 19.32 13.59
N ARG A 840 -33.24 18.49 13.42
CA ARG A 840 -34.13 18.10 14.52
C ARG A 840 -33.39 17.37 15.63
N PHE A 841 -32.46 16.51 15.28
CA PHE A 841 -31.62 15.83 16.28
C PHE A 841 -30.71 16.82 17.00
N ALA A 842 -30.04 17.73 16.28
CA ALA A 842 -29.22 18.78 16.87
C ALA A 842 -30.02 19.66 17.86
N ASN A 843 -31.27 20.01 17.53
CA ASN A 843 -32.14 20.76 18.43
C ASN A 843 -32.47 19.98 19.72
N LEU A 844 -32.64 18.65 19.67
CA LEU A 844 -32.85 17.85 20.90
C LEU A 844 -31.63 17.88 21.84
N ILE A 845 -30.43 18.10 21.31
CA ILE A 845 -29.19 18.26 22.09
C ILE A 845 -29.11 19.67 22.71
N GLY A 846 -29.89 20.64 22.19
CA GLY A 846 -29.83 22.06 22.55
C GLY A 846 -29.01 22.92 21.57
N PHE A 847 -28.71 22.41 20.37
CA PHE A 847 -28.15 23.22 19.29
C PHE A 847 -29.28 23.93 18.53
N ASP A 848 -29.79 25.03 19.10
CA ASP A 848 -31.00 25.71 18.59
C ASP A 848 -30.72 26.80 17.53
N GLY A 849 -29.46 26.93 17.10
CA GLY A 849 -29.06 27.93 16.10
C GLY A 849 -29.66 27.68 14.72
N PRO A 850 -29.84 28.72 13.88
CA PRO A 850 -30.42 28.58 12.54
C PRO A 850 -29.64 27.62 11.63
N HIS A 851 -28.32 27.56 11.81
CA HIS A 851 -27.38 26.72 11.05
C HIS A 851 -27.04 25.39 11.74
N ALA A 852 -27.73 25.03 12.82
CA ALA A 852 -27.52 23.76 13.50
C ALA A 852 -27.87 22.56 12.58
N GLY A 853 -27.26 21.42 12.88
CA GLY A 853 -27.50 20.17 12.18
C GLY A 853 -26.22 19.35 12.05
N GLY A 854 -26.05 18.68 10.93
CA GLY A 854 -24.92 17.77 10.75
C GLY A 854 -25.07 16.88 9.52
N ILE A 855 -24.31 15.80 9.50
CA ILE A 855 -24.28 14.81 8.42
C ILE A 855 -24.23 13.39 8.96
N THR A 856 -24.59 12.42 8.12
CA THR A 856 -24.39 11.02 8.45
C THR A 856 -23.02 10.50 8.03
N LEU A 857 -22.46 9.59 8.82
CA LEU A 857 -21.16 8.97 8.60
C LEU A 857 -21.23 7.46 8.82
N PRO A 858 -20.30 6.67 8.24
CA PRO A 858 -20.31 5.20 8.34
C PRO A 858 -19.81 4.73 9.72
N GLY A 859 -20.56 5.06 10.77
CA GLY A 859 -20.32 4.69 12.16
C GLY A 859 -19.69 5.78 13.03
N GLY A 860 -19.65 5.51 14.34
CA GLY A 860 -19.13 6.45 15.35
C GLY A 860 -17.64 6.73 15.19
N SER A 861 -16.83 5.73 14.82
CA SER A 861 -15.39 5.92 14.57
C SER A 861 -15.11 6.90 13.43
N ALA A 862 -15.89 6.83 12.35
CA ALA A 862 -15.79 7.80 11.26
C ALA A 862 -16.25 9.19 11.70
N SER A 863 -17.28 9.27 12.55
CA SER A 863 -17.77 10.52 13.15
C SER A 863 -16.72 11.21 14.01
N ASN A 864 -16.11 10.48 14.95
CA ASN A 864 -15.05 11.02 15.81
C ASN A 864 -13.77 11.37 15.04
N SER A 865 -13.45 10.63 13.97
CA SER A 865 -12.32 10.98 13.10
C SER A 865 -12.59 12.26 12.32
N THR A 866 -13.82 12.40 11.81
CA THR A 866 -14.23 13.58 11.03
C THR A 866 -14.33 14.82 11.92
N SER A 867 -14.84 14.70 13.15
CA SER A 867 -14.86 15.81 14.11
C SER A 867 -13.46 16.30 14.46
N MET A 868 -12.49 15.41 14.60
CA MET A 868 -11.10 15.78 14.88
C MET A 868 -10.44 16.49 13.69
N ILE A 869 -10.74 16.07 12.46
CA ILE A 869 -10.32 16.80 11.24
C ILE A 869 -10.93 18.20 11.21
N ILE A 870 -12.25 18.30 11.47
CA ILE A 870 -12.97 19.57 11.48
C ILE A 870 -12.38 20.50 12.54
N ALA A 871 -12.13 19.99 13.74
CA ALA A 871 -11.51 20.74 14.82
C ALA A 871 -10.13 21.27 14.42
N LYS A 872 -9.26 20.41 13.90
CA LYS A 872 -7.92 20.81 13.45
C LYS A 872 -8.02 21.87 12.36
N ASN A 873 -8.81 21.64 11.32
CA ASN A 873 -8.90 22.54 10.18
C ASN A 873 -9.64 23.85 10.51
N THR A 874 -10.45 23.87 11.58
CA THR A 874 -11.10 25.11 12.06
C THR A 874 -10.16 25.93 12.92
N LEU A 875 -9.45 25.30 13.86
CA LEU A 875 -8.53 25.99 14.78
C LEU A 875 -7.18 26.32 14.12
N PHE A 876 -6.76 25.52 13.14
CA PHE A 876 -5.48 25.59 12.43
C PHE A 876 -5.70 25.41 10.91
N PRO A 877 -6.36 26.37 10.24
CA PRO A 877 -6.74 26.26 8.84
C PRO A 877 -5.54 26.10 7.89
N GLU A 878 -4.35 26.58 8.28
CA GLU A 878 -3.11 26.39 7.52
C GLU A 878 -2.79 24.91 7.29
N THR A 879 -3.26 24.02 8.17
CA THR A 879 -3.02 22.58 8.08
C THR A 879 -3.77 21.91 6.93
N LYS A 880 -4.83 22.53 6.40
CA LYS A 880 -5.49 22.08 5.17
C LYS A 880 -4.56 22.14 3.95
N ILE A 881 -3.64 23.10 3.94
CA ILE A 881 -2.76 23.38 2.79
C ILE A 881 -1.37 22.79 3.01
N ARG A 882 -0.80 22.97 4.22
CA ARG A 882 0.60 22.68 4.52
C ARG A 882 0.83 21.40 5.32
N GLY A 883 -0.24 20.66 5.64
CA GLY A 883 -0.16 19.57 6.61
C GLY A 883 0.13 20.09 8.03
N ASN A 884 0.57 19.23 8.94
CA ASN A 884 0.70 19.61 10.36
C ASN A 884 1.87 20.58 10.66
N GLY A 885 2.82 20.78 9.73
CA GLY A 885 3.95 21.70 9.92
C GLY A 885 4.81 21.32 11.14
N ASP A 886 5.10 22.31 11.99
CA ASP A 886 5.80 22.18 13.27
C ASP A 886 4.86 21.86 14.46
N LYS A 887 3.53 21.84 14.23
CA LYS A 887 2.54 21.60 15.28
C LYS A 887 2.60 20.16 15.76
N LYS A 888 2.79 20.00 17.07
CA LYS A 888 2.72 18.71 17.77
C LYS A 888 1.36 18.57 18.44
N PHE A 889 0.35 18.21 17.65
CA PHE A 889 -1.03 18.14 18.13
C PHE A 889 -1.21 17.13 19.27
N VAL A 890 -1.98 17.51 20.29
CA VAL A 890 -2.38 16.63 21.41
C VAL A 890 -3.90 16.70 21.58
N VAL A 891 -4.50 15.53 21.80
CA VAL A 891 -5.92 15.34 22.06
C VAL A 891 -6.11 14.76 23.45
N PHE A 892 -7.17 15.17 24.15
CA PHE A 892 -7.48 14.67 25.48
C PHE A 892 -8.74 13.81 25.45
N THR A 893 -8.72 12.70 26.17
CA THR A 893 -9.87 11.81 26.36
C THR A 893 -9.76 11.16 27.73
N SER A 894 -10.83 10.62 28.29
CA SER A 894 -10.74 9.88 29.55
C SER A 894 -10.00 8.55 29.36
N THR A 895 -9.48 7.94 30.42
CA THR A 895 -8.94 6.57 30.41
C THR A 895 -9.99 5.52 30.02
N HIS A 896 -11.28 5.82 30.21
CA HIS A 896 -12.42 5.04 29.70
C HIS A 896 -12.90 5.48 28.30
N GLY A 897 -12.17 6.39 27.66
CA GLY A 897 -12.46 6.91 26.33
C GLY A 897 -12.44 5.81 25.27
N HIS A 898 -13.26 5.98 24.23
CA HIS A 898 -13.35 4.98 23.18
C HIS A 898 -12.06 4.95 22.34
N TYR A 899 -11.58 3.74 22.01
CA TYR A 899 -10.35 3.53 21.21
C TYR A 899 -10.40 4.19 19.82
N SER A 900 -11.57 4.64 19.35
CA SER A 900 -11.71 5.39 18.10
C SER A 900 -10.98 6.72 18.13
N VAL A 901 -10.80 7.34 19.30
CA VAL A 901 -10.03 8.59 19.43
C VAL A 901 -8.56 8.35 19.13
N GLU A 902 -7.99 7.26 19.65
CA GLU A 902 -6.62 6.85 19.35
C GLU A 902 -6.45 6.46 17.88
N LYS A 903 -7.40 5.68 17.33
CA LYS A 903 -7.40 5.37 15.89
C LYS A 903 -7.51 6.63 15.03
N ALA A 904 -8.28 7.64 15.44
CA ALA A 904 -8.36 8.91 14.74
C ALA A 904 -7.01 9.64 14.79
N ALA A 905 -6.34 9.70 15.95
CA ALA A 905 -5.02 10.31 16.06
C ALA A 905 -3.96 9.61 15.17
N ILE A 906 -3.98 8.27 15.11
CA ILE A 906 -3.13 7.49 14.19
C ILE A 906 -3.46 7.83 12.73
N LEU A 907 -4.75 7.80 12.37
CA LEU A 907 -5.21 8.08 11.00
C LEU A 907 -4.81 9.49 10.52
N LEU A 908 -4.82 10.47 11.42
CA LEU A 908 -4.48 11.87 11.12
C LEU A 908 -2.98 12.17 11.19
N GLY A 909 -2.16 11.17 11.48
CA GLY A 909 -0.71 11.31 11.56
C GLY A 909 -0.21 12.05 12.80
N PHE A 910 -0.99 12.05 13.89
CA PHE A 910 -0.54 12.55 15.20
C PHE A 910 0.19 11.47 16.00
N GLY A 911 -0.10 10.20 15.74
CA GLY A 911 0.40 9.05 16.49
C GLY A 911 -0.47 8.72 17.71
N SER A 912 -0.33 7.51 18.25
CA SER A 912 -1.03 7.06 19.47
C SER A 912 -0.66 7.92 20.68
N ASP A 913 0.62 8.28 20.80
CA ASP A 913 1.18 9.04 21.93
C ASP A 913 0.66 10.49 22.02
N ALA A 914 -0.01 10.97 20.96
CA ALA A 914 -0.69 12.26 20.95
C ALA A 914 -2.04 12.23 21.69
N VAL A 915 -2.53 11.06 22.11
CA VAL A 915 -3.76 10.90 22.89
C VAL A 915 -3.43 10.85 24.37
N TRP A 916 -3.62 11.98 25.05
CA TRP A 916 -3.35 12.10 26.47
C TRP A 916 -4.60 11.74 27.26
N GLN A 917 -4.52 10.63 27.99
CA GLN A 917 -5.62 10.15 28.82
C GLN A 917 -5.71 10.94 30.12
N ILE A 918 -6.94 11.28 30.50
CA ILE A 918 -7.30 11.93 31.77
C ILE A 918 -7.93 10.88 32.67
N ASN A 919 -7.58 10.85 33.96
CA ASN A 919 -8.15 9.85 34.86
C ASN A 919 -9.65 10.09 35.04
N VAL A 920 -10.30 9.02 35.50
CA VAL A 920 -11.72 9.02 35.81
C VAL A 920 -11.93 8.94 37.32
N ASP A 921 -13.04 9.50 37.78
CA ASP A 921 -13.49 9.34 39.16
C ASP A 921 -14.03 7.92 39.42
N LYS A 922 -14.53 7.67 40.64
CA LYS A 922 -15.09 6.37 41.02
C LYS A 922 -16.32 5.97 40.19
N GLN A 923 -16.97 6.93 39.55
CA GLN A 923 -18.11 6.74 38.67
C GLN A 923 -17.71 6.58 37.20
N GLY A 924 -16.40 6.54 36.90
CA GLY A 924 -15.90 6.41 35.53
C GLY A 924 -16.02 7.69 34.70
N ARG A 925 -16.22 8.86 35.33
CA ARG A 925 -16.33 10.17 34.66
C ARG A 925 -14.98 10.88 34.63
N MET A 926 -14.67 11.57 33.55
CA MET A 926 -13.45 12.38 33.41
C MET A 926 -13.32 13.40 34.55
N ILE A 927 -12.14 13.46 35.17
CA ILE A 927 -11.83 14.46 36.20
C ILE A 927 -11.47 15.80 35.52
N ALA A 928 -12.49 16.62 35.29
CA ALA A 928 -12.32 17.96 34.69
C ALA A 928 -11.74 18.96 35.69
N ALA A 929 -12.41 19.19 36.83
CA ALA A 929 -11.90 19.96 37.97
C ALA A 929 -12.57 19.53 39.30
N GLY A 930 -11.82 18.86 40.19
CA GLY A 930 -12.30 18.54 41.54
C GLY A 930 -11.93 19.61 42.57
N LYS A 931 -12.60 19.61 43.75
CA LYS A 931 -12.32 20.53 44.90
C LYS A 931 -10.87 20.50 45.45
N SER A 932 -9.98 19.65 44.91
CA SER A 932 -8.57 19.55 45.30
C SER A 932 -7.61 19.15 44.16
N LEU A 933 -8.07 18.85 42.93
CA LEU A 933 -7.23 18.33 41.84
C LEU A 933 -7.74 18.81 40.47
N VAL A 934 -6.86 19.44 39.69
CA VAL A 934 -7.08 19.97 38.34
C VAL A 934 -6.38 19.03 37.35
N GLU A 935 -7.03 17.99 36.83
CA GLU A 935 -6.32 17.03 35.95
C GLU A 935 -6.35 17.43 34.48
N LEU A 936 -7.54 17.62 33.87
CA LEU A 936 -7.64 18.02 32.46
C LEU A 936 -6.92 19.36 32.21
N GLU A 937 -7.22 20.39 32.99
CA GLU A 937 -6.61 21.70 32.79
C GLU A 937 -5.10 21.69 33.11
N ALA A 938 -4.61 20.93 34.09
CA ALA A 938 -3.16 20.79 34.30
C ALA A 938 -2.50 20.06 33.14
N LYS A 939 -3.13 19.03 32.56
CA LYS A 939 -2.62 18.35 31.36
C LYS A 939 -2.58 19.26 30.13
N VAL A 940 -3.55 20.17 29.99
CA VAL A 940 -3.54 21.20 28.94
C VAL A 940 -2.38 22.17 29.14
N VAL A 941 -2.12 22.63 30.37
CA VAL A 941 -0.99 23.50 30.70
C VAL A 941 0.34 22.78 30.47
N GLU A 942 0.48 21.55 30.98
CA GLU A 942 1.65 20.69 30.80
C GLU A 942 1.97 20.46 29.32
N ALA A 943 0.96 20.19 28.50
CA ALA A 943 1.13 20.02 27.05
C ALA A 943 1.74 21.28 26.41
N ARG A 944 1.26 22.48 26.77
CA ARG A 944 1.81 23.74 26.26
C ARG A 944 3.24 23.97 26.71
N GLU A 945 3.54 23.72 27.98
CA GLU A 945 4.90 23.86 28.53
C GLU A 945 5.90 22.93 27.84
N LYS A 946 5.46 21.72 27.46
CA LYS A 946 6.26 20.76 26.69
C LYS A 946 6.32 21.04 25.18
N GLY A 947 5.76 22.16 24.71
CA GLY A 947 5.76 22.54 23.30
C GLY A 947 4.79 21.76 22.42
N TYR A 948 3.80 21.09 23.01
CA TYR A 948 2.68 20.50 22.28
C TYR A 948 1.60 21.54 21.96
N THR A 949 0.76 21.22 20.98
CA THR A 949 -0.39 22.01 20.55
C THR A 949 -1.69 21.31 20.98
N PRO A 950 -2.15 21.51 22.23
CA PRO A 950 -3.44 20.99 22.65
C PRO A 950 -4.57 21.66 21.86
N PHE A 951 -5.50 20.86 21.31
CA PHE A 951 -6.58 21.43 20.49
C PHE A 951 -7.95 20.74 20.61
N TYR A 952 -8.04 19.55 21.19
CA TYR A 952 -9.26 18.74 21.14
C TYR A 952 -9.48 18.01 22.44
N VAL A 953 -10.71 18.08 22.97
CA VAL A 953 -11.16 17.28 24.12
C VAL A 953 -12.35 16.42 23.69
N ASN A 954 -12.22 15.12 23.90
CA ASN A 954 -13.26 14.12 23.69
C ASN A 954 -13.89 13.75 25.03
N ALA A 955 -15.14 14.16 25.27
CA ALA A 955 -15.92 13.80 26.45
C ALA A 955 -16.94 12.70 26.11
N GLY A 956 -17.04 11.67 26.94
CA GLY A 956 -17.97 10.56 26.76
C GLY A 956 -19.37 10.85 27.29
N ALA A 957 -20.39 10.59 26.48
CA ALA A 957 -21.80 10.48 26.89
C ALA A 957 -22.22 9.00 26.80
N GLY A 958 -22.17 8.32 27.94
CA GLY A 958 -22.35 6.87 28.02
C GLY A 958 -21.11 6.13 27.52
N THR A 959 -20.03 6.11 28.31
CA THR A 959 -18.81 5.34 27.97
C THR A 959 -19.14 3.87 27.73
N THR A 960 -18.45 3.20 26.80
CA THR A 960 -18.72 1.78 26.49
C THR A 960 -18.48 0.87 27.70
N VAL A 961 -17.50 1.21 28.54
CA VAL A 961 -17.07 0.39 29.67
C VAL A 961 -18.07 0.41 30.82
N GLN A 962 -18.51 1.59 31.27
CA GLN A 962 -19.36 1.74 32.48
C GLN A 962 -20.66 2.52 32.24
N GLY A 963 -20.87 3.09 31.06
CA GLY A 963 -22.04 3.92 30.78
C GLY A 963 -21.98 5.32 31.37
N SER A 964 -20.81 5.77 31.80
CA SER A 964 -20.61 7.05 32.49
C SER A 964 -20.81 8.25 31.57
N TYR A 965 -21.25 9.38 32.14
CA TYR A 965 -21.39 10.67 31.46
C TYR A 965 -20.40 11.66 32.08
N ASP A 966 -19.52 12.22 31.25
CA ASP A 966 -18.51 13.19 31.68
C ASP A 966 -19.14 14.54 32.09
N PRO A 967 -18.49 15.34 32.95
CA PRO A 967 -19.00 16.64 33.40
C PRO A 967 -18.89 17.71 32.30
N PHE A 968 -19.83 17.72 31.35
CA PHE A 968 -19.77 18.56 30.15
C PHE A 968 -19.68 20.06 30.43
N GLU A 969 -20.32 20.58 31.48
CA GLU A 969 -20.26 22.00 31.83
C GLU A 969 -18.84 22.44 32.23
N GLU A 970 -18.17 21.66 33.09
CA GLU A 970 -16.80 21.91 33.54
C GLU A 970 -15.79 21.78 32.39
N ILE A 971 -15.96 20.74 31.55
CA ILE A 971 -15.12 20.53 30.37
C ILE A 971 -15.29 21.70 29.39
N ALA A 972 -16.52 22.15 29.16
CA ALA A 972 -16.79 23.29 28.30
C ALA A 972 -16.12 24.57 28.82
N ASP A 973 -16.12 24.82 30.13
CA ASP A 973 -15.43 25.97 30.74
C ASP A 973 -13.91 25.92 30.48
N ILE A 974 -13.29 24.73 30.58
CA ILE A 974 -11.87 24.54 30.28
C ILE A 974 -11.60 24.75 28.79
N CYS A 975 -12.39 24.12 27.91
CA CYS A 975 -12.23 24.24 26.46
C CYS A 975 -12.36 25.70 26.00
N GLN A 976 -13.31 26.46 26.52
CA GLN A 976 -13.47 27.88 26.21
C GLN A 976 -12.28 28.72 26.69
N ARG A 977 -11.84 28.53 27.94
CA ARG A 977 -10.67 29.24 28.50
C ARG A 977 -9.39 28.97 27.71
N HIS A 978 -9.20 27.74 27.26
CA HIS A 978 -7.98 27.30 26.57
C HIS A 978 -8.11 27.25 25.04
N ARG A 979 -9.24 27.65 24.45
CA ARG A 979 -9.50 27.59 23.01
C ARG A 979 -9.30 26.18 22.42
N LEU A 980 -9.81 25.17 23.12
CA LEU A 980 -9.83 23.78 22.65
C LEU A 980 -11.20 23.49 22.01
N TRP A 981 -11.21 22.63 21.01
CA TRP A 981 -12.44 22.10 20.44
C TRP A 981 -13.09 21.12 21.42
N PHE A 982 -14.33 21.40 21.81
CA PHE A 982 -15.09 20.53 22.69
C PHE A 982 -15.97 19.57 21.88
N HIS A 983 -15.61 18.28 21.89
CA HIS A 983 -16.40 17.21 21.28
C HIS A 983 -17.02 16.29 22.31
N VAL A 984 -18.30 15.96 22.12
CA VAL A 984 -19.00 14.95 22.91
C VAL A 984 -19.19 13.68 22.08
N ASP A 985 -18.52 12.60 22.46
CA ASP A 985 -18.79 11.27 21.92
C ASP A 985 -20.02 10.68 22.64
N ALA A 986 -21.19 10.94 22.08
CA ALA A 986 -22.47 10.42 22.52
C ALA A 986 -22.95 9.24 21.68
N SER A 987 -22.01 8.50 21.05
CA SER A 987 -22.33 7.36 20.19
C SER A 987 -23.28 6.37 20.87
N TRP A 988 -23.10 6.14 22.17
CA TRP A 988 -23.96 5.24 22.95
C TRP A 988 -25.06 6.00 23.71
N GLY A 989 -24.68 6.88 24.63
CA GLY A 989 -25.60 7.53 25.56
C GLY A 989 -26.34 8.76 25.03
N GLY A 990 -26.06 9.22 23.80
CA GLY A 990 -26.66 10.46 23.27
C GLY A 990 -28.15 10.38 22.96
N ALA A 991 -28.67 9.17 22.74
CA ALA A 991 -30.09 8.95 22.44
C ALA A 991 -31.04 9.33 23.58
N VAL A 992 -30.53 9.49 24.81
CA VAL A 992 -31.35 9.87 25.99
C VAL A 992 -32.06 11.21 25.84
N VAL A 993 -31.65 12.06 24.90
CA VAL A 993 -32.33 13.34 24.60
C VAL A 993 -33.77 13.20 24.09
N PHE A 994 -34.15 12.01 23.63
CA PHE A 994 -35.55 11.70 23.30
C PHE A 994 -36.43 11.58 24.55
N SER A 995 -35.85 11.24 25.71
CA SER A 995 -36.59 11.02 26.96
C SER A 995 -36.52 12.24 27.88
N GLU A 996 -37.68 12.75 28.28
CA GLU A 996 -37.77 13.80 29.32
C GLU A 996 -37.21 13.35 30.68
N ASN A 997 -37.26 12.04 30.98
CA ASN A 997 -36.78 11.47 32.24
C ASN A 997 -35.25 11.27 32.27
N GLN A 998 -34.62 11.11 31.10
CA GLN A 998 -33.18 10.79 31.00
C GLN A 998 -32.34 11.93 30.38
N LYS A 999 -32.94 12.90 29.67
CA LYS A 999 -32.19 13.97 28.97
C LYS A 999 -31.28 14.81 29.85
N TRP A 1000 -31.54 14.89 31.16
CA TRP A 1000 -30.70 15.61 32.12
C TRP A 1000 -29.25 15.11 32.14
N ARG A 1001 -28.99 13.86 31.74
CA ARG A 1001 -27.64 13.29 31.62
C ARG A 1001 -26.79 13.98 30.56
N MET A 1002 -27.42 14.68 29.60
CA MET A 1002 -26.77 15.47 28.55
C MET A 1002 -26.59 16.94 28.95
N LYS A 1003 -26.83 17.32 30.22
CA LYS A 1003 -26.66 18.69 30.70
C LYS A 1003 -25.25 19.21 30.38
N GLY A 1004 -25.17 20.34 29.69
CA GLY A 1004 -23.93 20.95 29.22
C GLY A 1004 -23.51 20.57 27.80
N ALA A 1005 -24.07 19.52 27.19
CA ALA A 1005 -23.71 19.09 25.83
C ALA A 1005 -24.06 20.13 24.75
N HIS A 1006 -25.05 20.99 24.98
CA HIS A 1006 -25.40 22.12 24.11
C HIS A 1006 -24.25 23.13 23.92
N ARG A 1007 -23.21 23.08 24.77
CA ARG A 1007 -22.01 23.92 24.67
C ARG A 1007 -20.91 23.32 23.80
N ALA A 1008 -21.09 22.10 23.28
CA ALA A 1008 -20.10 21.42 22.46
C ALA A 1008 -20.00 22.00 21.04
N ASP A 1009 -18.80 21.96 20.46
CA ASP A 1009 -18.56 22.37 19.07
C ASP A 1009 -18.98 21.28 18.07
N SER A 1010 -18.95 20.02 18.50
CA SER A 1010 -19.55 18.90 17.77
C SER A 1010 -19.94 17.74 18.68
N LEU A 1011 -20.88 16.91 18.21
CA LEU A 1011 -21.37 15.74 18.94
C LEU A 1011 -21.61 14.57 18.00
N THR A 1012 -21.12 13.38 18.35
CA THR A 1012 -21.43 12.13 17.66
C THR A 1012 -22.60 11.42 18.34
N VAL A 1013 -23.56 10.89 17.58
CA VAL A 1013 -24.65 10.04 18.11
C VAL A 1013 -25.03 8.92 17.13
N ASN A 1014 -25.27 7.71 17.64
CA ASN A 1014 -25.57 6.54 16.80
C ASN A 1014 -26.98 6.00 17.08
N PRO A 1015 -27.98 6.35 16.25
CA PRO A 1015 -29.30 5.72 16.30
C PRO A 1015 -29.29 4.20 16.23
N HIS A 1016 -28.30 3.62 15.53
CA HIS A 1016 -28.23 2.16 15.39
C HIS A 1016 -27.86 1.40 16.66
N LYS A 1017 -27.62 2.11 17.76
CA LYS A 1017 -27.40 1.53 19.07
C LYS A 1017 -28.71 1.53 19.87
N MET A 1018 -28.87 2.48 20.78
CA MET A 1018 -29.99 2.54 21.73
C MET A 1018 -31.37 2.69 21.07
N LEU A 1019 -31.47 3.31 19.88
CA LEU A 1019 -32.75 3.53 19.21
C LEU A 1019 -33.20 2.35 18.34
N GLY A 1020 -32.35 1.35 18.11
CA GLY A 1020 -32.67 0.15 17.33
C GLY A 1020 -32.79 0.36 15.82
N VAL A 1021 -32.22 1.46 15.30
CA VAL A 1021 -32.12 1.69 13.85
C VAL A 1021 -31.12 0.68 13.22
N PRO A 1022 -31.30 0.18 12.00
CA PRO A 1022 -30.33 -0.72 11.38
C PRO A 1022 -28.94 -0.11 11.21
N VAL A 1023 -27.91 -0.93 11.45
CA VAL A 1023 -26.50 -0.58 11.22
C VAL A 1023 -26.22 -0.49 9.71
N THR A 1024 -25.51 0.52 9.20
CA THR A 1024 -24.99 1.72 9.88
C THR A 1024 -26.02 2.86 9.91
N CYS A 1025 -25.97 3.68 10.96
CA CYS A 1025 -26.66 4.99 11.05
C CYS A 1025 -26.02 5.83 12.16
N SER A 1026 -25.15 6.78 11.81
CA SER A 1026 -24.39 7.62 12.75
C SER A 1026 -24.46 9.06 12.31
N PHE A 1027 -24.71 9.98 13.24
CA PHE A 1027 -24.73 11.42 12.99
C PHE A 1027 -23.54 12.09 13.65
N LEU A 1028 -22.89 13.00 12.91
CA LEU A 1028 -22.01 14.00 13.48
C LEU A 1028 -22.72 15.35 13.40
N LEU A 1029 -23.07 15.89 14.57
CA LEU A 1029 -23.86 17.10 14.76
C LEU A 1029 -22.98 18.28 15.20
N THR A 1030 -23.44 19.50 14.92
CA THR A 1030 -22.77 20.76 15.29
C THR A 1030 -23.79 21.89 15.44
N PRO A 1031 -23.51 22.90 16.29
CA PRO A 1031 -24.29 24.12 16.35
C PRO A 1031 -24.21 24.98 15.08
N ASP A 1032 -23.17 24.83 14.24
CA ASP A 1032 -23.03 25.58 12.99
C ASP A 1032 -22.35 24.76 11.88
N ARG A 1033 -23.17 24.28 10.94
CA ARG A 1033 -22.72 23.46 9.78
C ARG A 1033 -21.71 24.18 8.87
N ARG A 1034 -21.67 25.51 8.88
CA ARG A 1034 -20.71 26.27 8.05
C ARG A 1034 -19.28 26.04 8.53
N ARG A 1035 -19.07 25.70 9.81
CA ARG A 1035 -17.76 25.29 10.32
C ARG A 1035 -17.30 23.98 9.70
N PHE A 1036 -18.21 23.01 9.56
CA PHE A 1036 -17.90 21.73 8.91
C PHE A 1036 -17.53 21.97 7.45
N HIS A 1037 -18.38 22.68 6.72
CA HIS A 1037 -18.14 23.05 5.32
C HIS A 1037 -16.79 23.74 5.12
N ARG A 1038 -16.50 24.83 5.83
CA ARG A 1038 -15.20 25.54 5.72
C ARG A 1038 -14.01 24.64 6.07
N ALA A 1039 -14.16 23.75 7.04
CA ALA A 1039 -13.09 22.88 7.48
C ALA A 1039 -12.76 21.77 6.44
N THR A 1040 -13.73 21.31 5.66
CA THR A 1040 -13.55 20.17 4.73
C THR A 1040 -13.66 20.51 3.25
N SER A 1041 -14.17 21.69 2.89
CA SER A 1041 -14.35 22.09 1.49
C SER A 1041 -13.02 22.25 0.74
N LEU A 1042 -13.02 21.81 -0.52
CA LEU A 1042 -11.94 21.90 -1.50
C LEU A 1042 -12.55 22.18 -2.89
N LYS A 1043 -11.83 22.90 -3.75
CA LYS A 1043 -12.30 23.24 -5.11
C LYS A 1043 -12.20 22.02 -6.04
N ALA A 1044 -13.34 21.53 -6.53
CA ALA A 1044 -13.44 20.47 -7.54
C ALA A 1044 -14.49 20.83 -8.60
N GLY A 1045 -14.10 21.66 -9.59
CA GLY A 1045 -15.03 22.27 -10.57
C GLY A 1045 -15.77 21.30 -11.51
N TYR A 1046 -15.42 20.02 -11.51
CA TYR A 1046 -16.16 18.98 -12.26
C TYR A 1046 -17.33 18.37 -11.46
N LEU A 1047 -17.39 18.62 -10.15
CA LEU A 1047 -18.34 17.97 -9.25
C LEU A 1047 -19.18 19.00 -8.48
N PHE A 1048 -18.56 20.08 -8.03
CA PHE A 1048 -19.24 21.19 -7.37
C PHE A 1048 -19.35 22.35 -8.37
N HIS A 1049 -20.59 22.63 -8.79
CA HIS A 1049 -20.89 23.56 -9.88
C HIS A 1049 -21.40 24.92 -9.40
N GLU A 1050 -21.55 25.12 -8.08
CA GLU A 1050 -21.96 26.39 -7.49
C GLU A 1050 -20.74 27.32 -7.33
N GLN A 1051 -20.95 28.61 -7.62
CA GLN A 1051 -19.92 29.64 -7.56
C GLN A 1051 -19.55 29.96 -6.09
N ASP A 1052 -18.28 30.29 -5.87
CA ASP A 1052 -17.69 30.68 -4.58
C ASP A 1052 -18.31 31.98 -4.02
N ASP A 1053 -19.56 31.94 -3.54
CA ASP A 1053 -20.05 32.96 -2.62
C ASP A 1053 -19.75 32.46 -1.20
N GLU A 1054 -18.76 33.08 -0.54
CA GLU A 1054 -18.38 32.82 0.85
C GLU A 1054 -19.52 33.08 1.86
N GLU A 1055 -20.69 33.53 1.37
CA GLU A 1055 -21.93 33.85 2.09
C GLU A 1055 -23.09 32.86 1.83
N GLN A 1056 -22.86 31.70 1.20
CA GLN A 1056 -23.93 30.69 1.07
C GLN A 1056 -24.34 30.12 2.44
N ASP A 1057 -25.49 30.57 2.95
CA ASP A 1057 -26.03 30.17 4.26
C ASP A 1057 -26.51 28.70 4.29
N ASP A 1058 -26.83 28.12 3.13
CA ASP A 1058 -27.37 26.77 3.00
C ASP A 1058 -26.49 25.84 2.14
N VAL A 1059 -25.75 24.95 2.81
CA VAL A 1059 -24.94 23.91 2.14
C VAL A 1059 -25.82 22.69 1.82
N TYR A 1060 -26.09 22.48 0.53
CA TYR A 1060 -26.82 21.30 0.01
C TYR A 1060 -25.90 20.20 -0.53
N ASP A 1061 -24.69 20.54 -0.98
CA ASP A 1061 -23.70 19.56 -1.42
C ASP A 1061 -22.98 18.94 -0.22
N MET A 1062 -23.60 17.90 0.34
CA MET A 1062 -23.20 17.30 1.62
C MET A 1062 -21.78 16.73 1.63
N ALA A 1063 -21.20 16.38 0.47
CA ALA A 1063 -19.80 15.96 0.38
C ALA A 1063 -18.80 17.07 0.75
N GLN A 1064 -19.20 18.34 0.71
CA GLN A 1064 -18.35 19.45 1.13
C GLN A 1064 -18.21 19.57 2.66
N MET A 1065 -19.00 18.82 3.45
CA MET A 1065 -18.96 18.80 4.92
C MET A 1065 -18.23 17.58 5.51
N THR A 1066 -17.53 16.80 4.67
CA THR A 1066 -16.77 15.61 5.08
C THR A 1066 -15.56 15.41 4.16
N MET A 1067 -14.61 14.56 4.55
CA MET A 1067 -13.47 14.17 3.70
C MET A 1067 -13.82 13.04 2.71
N GLY A 1068 -14.96 12.37 2.88
CA GLY A 1068 -15.42 11.29 2.01
C GLY A 1068 -16.42 11.78 0.96
N CYS A 1069 -16.24 11.40 -0.31
CA CYS A 1069 -17.17 11.76 -1.38
C CYS A 1069 -18.41 10.84 -1.40
N GLY A 1070 -18.23 9.51 -1.39
CA GLY A 1070 -19.34 8.56 -1.44
C GLY A 1070 -19.98 8.29 -0.08
N ARG A 1071 -21.29 8.56 0.07
CA ARG A 1071 -22.06 8.26 1.29
C ARG A 1071 -23.47 7.75 0.97
N ARG A 1072 -23.91 6.77 1.75
CA ARG A 1072 -25.29 6.28 1.76
C ARG A 1072 -26.16 7.22 2.61
N ALA A 1073 -27.42 7.40 2.23
CA ALA A 1073 -28.37 8.24 2.96
C ALA A 1073 -28.92 7.55 4.24
N ASP A 1074 -28.05 7.15 5.16
CA ASP A 1074 -28.44 6.41 6.37
C ASP A 1074 -29.39 7.22 7.28
N SER A 1075 -29.48 8.54 7.08
CA SER A 1075 -30.43 9.43 7.75
C SER A 1075 -31.89 9.07 7.46
N LEU A 1076 -32.19 8.48 6.29
CA LEU A 1076 -33.55 8.06 5.94
C LEU A 1076 -34.11 7.04 6.95
N LYS A 1077 -33.26 6.14 7.44
CA LYS A 1077 -33.64 5.10 8.41
C LYS A 1077 -34.16 5.74 9.70
N MET A 1078 -33.41 6.71 10.22
CA MET A 1078 -33.79 7.46 11.41
C MET A 1078 -35.04 8.33 11.13
N ALA A 1079 -35.11 8.98 9.97
CA ALA A 1079 -36.24 9.85 9.61
C ALA A 1079 -37.57 9.08 9.59
N LEU A 1080 -37.61 7.94 8.90
CA LEU A 1080 -38.83 7.13 8.80
C LEU A 1080 -39.20 6.49 10.14
N GLY A 1081 -38.23 5.99 10.90
CA GLY A 1081 -38.48 5.53 12.27
C GLY A 1081 -39.03 6.64 13.17
N TRP A 1082 -38.50 7.86 13.06
CA TRP A 1082 -38.99 9.00 13.84
C TRP A 1082 -40.40 9.44 13.40
N ILE A 1083 -40.70 9.45 12.10
CA ILE A 1083 -42.06 9.71 11.60
C ILE A 1083 -43.05 8.67 12.14
N TYR A 1084 -42.65 7.39 12.20
CA TYR A 1084 -43.52 6.31 12.63
C TYR A 1084 -43.72 6.24 14.15
N TYR A 1085 -42.63 6.25 14.92
CA TYR A 1085 -42.68 6.11 16.39
C TYR A 1085 -42.91 7.43 17.12
N GLY A 1086 -42.56 8.56 16.50
CA GLY A 1086 -42.52 9.86 17.15
C GLY A 1086 -41.43 9.95 18.23
N LYS A 1087 -41.30 11.14 18.83
CA LYS A 1087 -40.42 11.35 19.99
C LYS A 1087 -40.86 10.47 21.17
N ASP A 1088 -42.16 10.40 21.42
CA ASP A 1088 -42.73 9.68 22.57
C ASP A 1088 -42.53 8.16 22.49
N GLY A 1089 -42.53 7.59 21.27
CA GLY A 1089 -42.22 6.17 21.07
C GLY A 1089 -40.77 5.85 21.44
N TYR A 1090 -39.82 6.67 21.00
CA TYR A 1090 -38.43 6.54 21.42
C TYR A 1090 -38.23 6.80 22.91
N GLN A 1091 -38.94 7.77 23.49
CA GLN A 1091 -38.93 8.00 24.94
C GLN A 1091 -39.36 6.75 25.70
N ARG A 1092 -40.49 6.14 25.36
CA ARG A 1092 -40.97 4.91 26.03
C ARG A 1092 -39.95 3.79 25.93
N ARG A 1093 -39.31 3.60 24.77
CA ARG A 1093 -38.26 2.60 24.57
C ARG A 1093 -37.05 2.86 25.48
N ILE A 1094 -36.57 4.10 25.52
CA ILE A 1094 -35.43 4.49 26.35
C ILE A 1094 -35.75 4.31 27.83
N ASP A 1095 -36.88 4.86 28.29
CA ASP A 1095 -37.29 4.78 29.69
C ASP A 1095 -37.43 3.33 30.14
N HIS A 1096 -38.08 2.49 29.33
CA HIS A 1096 -38.19 1.07 29.61
C HIS A 1096 -36.82 0.37 29.69
N ALA A 1097 -35.88 0.68 28.78
CA ALA A 1097 -34.54 0.11 28.83
C ALA A 1097 -33.78 0.51 30.10
N PHE A 1098 -33.92 1.78 30.54
CA PHE A 1098 -33.34 2.25 31.81
C PHE A 1098 -34.01 1.61 33.03
N ASP A 1099 -35.33 1.45 33.01
CA ASP A 1099 -36.06 0.73 34.07
C ASP A 1099 -35.59 -0.73 34.16
N MET A 1100 -35.29 -1.37 33.03
CA MET A 1100 -34.77 -2.74 33.00
C MET A 1100 -33.33 -2.85 33.48
N ALA A 1101 -32.47 -1.90 33.11
CA ALA A 1101 -31.11 -1.83 33.65
C ALA A 1101 -31.14 -1.61 35.17
N LYS A 1102 -32.02 -0.72 35.66
CA LYS A 1102 -32.23 -0.48 37.10
C LYS A 1102 -32.76 -1.71 37.81
N TYR A 1103 -33.76 -2.37 37.24
CA TYR A 1103 -34.31 -3.61 37.79
C TYR A 1103 -33.22 -4.67 37.91
N PHE A 1104 -32.45 -4.90 36.84
CA PHE A 1104 -31.38 -5.90 36.84
C PHE A 1104 -30.28 -5.58 37.85
N ALA A 1105 -29.86 -4.32 37.95
CA ALA A 1105 -28.89 -3.87 38.96
C ALA A 1105 -29.42 -4.09 40.39
N ALA A 1106 -30.67 -3.74 40.67
CA ALA A 1106 -31.30 -3.97 41.97
C ALA A 1106 -31.44 -5.47 42.30
N THR A 1107 -31.75 -6.30 41.31
CA THR A 1107 -31.82 -7.75 41.49
C THR A 1107 -30.45 -8.33 41.84
N LEU A 1108 -29.39 -7.93 41.13
CA LEU A 1108 -28.01 -8.37 41.41
C LEU A 1108 -27.51 -7.90 42.78
N GLU A 1109 -27.82 -6.67 43.17
CA GLU A 1109 -27.44 -6.11 44.47
C GLU A 1109 -28.06 -6.89 45.64
N ASN A 1110 -29.26 -7.44 45.45
CA ASN A 1110 -29.98 -8.23 46.45
C ASN A 1110 -29.70 -9.75 46.39
N GLN A 1111 -28.97 -10.22 45.36
CA GLN A 1111 -28.70 -11.64 45.16
C GLN A 1111 -27.33 -12.03 45.74
N LYS A 1112 -27.33 -13.08 46.57
CA LYS A 1112 -26.07 -13.68 47.04
C LYS A 1112 -25.28 -14.25 45.84
N GLY A 1113 -23.96 -14.10 45.86
CA GLY A 1113 -23.13 -14.57 44.74
C GLY A 1113 -22.78 -13.49 43.73
N PHE A 1114 -23.31 -12.26 43.85
CA PHE A 1114 -23.01 -11.16 42.93
C PHE A 1114 -22.53 -9.91 43.68
N HIS A 1115 -21.64 -9.16 43.04
CA HIS A 1115 -21.17 -7.86 43.50
C HIS A 1115 -21.36 -6.82 42.40
N LEU A 1116 -22.28 -5.89 42.62
CA LEU A 1116 -22.57 -4.81 41.67
C LEU A 1116 -21.42 -3.80 41.66
N VAL A 1117 -20.89 -3.50 40.47
CA VAL A 1117 -19.85 -2.47 40.24
C VAL A 1117 -20.49 -1.16 39.78
N SER A 1118 -21.57 -1.22 39.00
CA SER A 1118 -22.33 -0.05 38.56
C SER A 1118 -23.03 0.65 39.73
N GLU A 1119 -23.32 1.94 39.56
CA GLU A 1119 -24.27 2.63 40.44
C GLU A 1119 -25.69 2.03 40.28
N ASN A 1120 -26.54 2.20 41.30
CA ASN A 1120 -27.96 1.84 41.24
C ASN A 1120 -28.82 3.09 41.53
N PRO A 1121 -29.55 3.65 40.54
CA PRO A 1121 -29.69 3.15 39.17
C PRO A 1121 -28.39 3.31 38.34
N PRO A 1122 -28.15 2.43 37.35
CA PRO A 1122 -27.01 2.55 36.44
C PRO A 1122 -26.95 3.90 35.70
N PRO A 1123 -25.75 4.38 35.33
CA PRO A 1123 -25.61 5.65 34.62
C PRO A 1123 -26.13 5.57 33.17
N CYS A 1124 -26.07 4.39 32.54
CA CYS A 1124 -26.65 4.08 31.25
C CYS A 1124 -27.14 2.61 31.26
N LEU A 1125 -27.37 1.98 30.10
CA LEU A 1125 -27.97 0.65 30.02
C LEU A 1125 -27.02 -0.50 30.42
N GLN A 1126 -25.72 -0.24 30.59
CA GLN A 1126 -24.77 -1.28 31.03
C GLN A 1126 -24.88 -1.52 32.54
N VAL A 1127 -24.99 -2.79 32.93
CA VAL A 1127 -24.92 -3.23 34.33
C VAL A 1127 -23.65 -4.04 34.52
N CYS A 1128 -22.66 -3.46 35.20
CA CYS A 1128 -21.37 -4.07 35.48
C CYS A 1128 -21.39 -4.73 36.87
N PHE A 1129 -21.00 -6.00 36.95
CA PHE A 1129 -20.97 -6.77 38.20
C PHE A 1129 -19.92 -7.88 38.15
N PHE A 1130 -19.57 -8.41 39.32
CA PHE A 1130 -18.76 -9.62 39.49
C PHE A 1130 -19.58 -10.75 40.11
N TYR A 1131 -19.12 -12.00 39.96
CA TYR A 1131 -19.67 -13.19 40.62
C TYR A 1131 -18.74 -13.63 41.77
N THR A 1132 -19.26 -13.74 43.00
CA THR A 1132 -18.49 -13.72 44.26
C THR A 1132 -18.10 -15.08 44.82
N ASP A 1133 -18.59 -16.21 44.27
CA ASP A 1133 -18.22 -17.57 44.75
C ASP A 1133 -16.75 -17.97 44.48
N TYR A 1134 -15.94 -17.06 43.93
CA TYR A 1134 -14.51 -17.22 43.66
C TYR A 1134 -13.61 -16.32 44.54
N SER A 1135 -14.11 -15.82 45.68
CA SER A 1135 -13.30 -15.08 46.65
C SER A 1135 -13.39 -15.71 48.05
N PRO A 1136 -12.40 -16.54 48.45
CA PRO A 1136 -12.20 -16.88 49.85
C PRO A 1136 -11.35 -15.76 50.48
N ASP A 1137 -12.01 -14.91 51.26
CA ASP A 1137 -11.43 -13.92 52.18
C ASP A 1137 -10.77 -12.63 51.62
N ALA A 1138 -11.47 -11.53 51.92
CA ALA A 1138 -10.96 -10.26 52.44
C ALA A 1138 -9.70 -9.65 51.78
N THR A 1139 -9.81 -9.27 50.51
CA THR A 1139 -9.46 -7.94 49.97
C THR A 1139 -9.56 -8.03 48.46
N HIS A 1140 -10.09 -6.99 47.83
CA HIS A 1140 -10.39 -6.88 46.39
C HIS A 1140 -9.20 -7.13 45.42
N GLY A 1141 -8.05 -7.64 45.87
CA GLY A 1141 -6.82 -7.78 45.07
C GLY A 1141 -6.57 -9.15 44.43
N GLU A 1142 -6.98 -10.27 45.05
CA GLU A 1142 -6.59 -11.60 44.54
C GLU A 1142 -7.50 -12.14 43.42
N PHE A 1143 -8.82 -11.89 43.49
CA PHE A 1143 -9.74 -12.24 42.40
C PHE A 1143 -9.37 -11.53 41.08
N PHE A 1144 -8.89 -10.29 41.16
CA PHE A 1144 -8.44 -9.51 40.01
C PHE A 1144 -7.18 -10.08 39.34
N ARG A 1145 -6.26 -10.70 40.09
CA ARG A 1145 -5.10 -11.36 39.46
C ARG A 1145 -5.51 -12.59 38.66
N ALA A 1146 -6.48 -13.37 39.14
CA ALA A 1146 -6.89 -14.62 38.50
C ALA A 1146 -7.65 -14.43 37.18
N VAL A 1147 -8.52 -13.41 37.08
CA VAL A 1147 -9.30 -13.12 35.85
C VAL A 1147 -8.44 -12.39 34.80
N VAL A 1148 -7.49 -11.55 35.23
CA VAL A 1148 -6.52 -10.91 34.33
C VAL A 1148 -5.45 -11.91 33.85
N SER A 1149 -5.14 -12.96 34.62
CA SER A 1149 -4.26 -14.06 34.22
C SER A 1149 -4.98 -15.17 33.43
N HIS A 1150 -5.48 -14.87 32.23
CA HIS A 1150 -5.83 -15.80 31.12
C HIS A 1150 -6.61 -17.11 31.39
N ARG A 1151 -7.18 -17.37 32.57
CA ARG A 1151 -7.93 -18.61 32.86
C ARG A 1151 -9.34 -18.32 33.39
N THR A 1152 -10.17 -17.70 32.56
CA THR A 1152 -11.62 -17.89 32.69
C THR A 1152 -11.93 -19.27 32.12
N THR A 1153 -12.16 -20.27 32.97
CA THR A 1153 -12.52 -21.62 32.50
C THR A 1153 -13.95 -21.61 31.94
N ARG A 1154 -14.22 -22.44 30.92
CA ARG A 1154 -15.56 -22.64 30.37
C ARG A 1154 -16.58 -22.98 31.47
N GLU A 1155 -16.15 -23.76 32.46
CA GLU A 1155 -16.93 -24.09 33.66
C GLU A 1155 -17.34 -22.86 34.50
N THR A 1156 -16.48 -21.85 34.61
CA THR A 1156 -16.80 -20.59 35.31
C THR A 1156 -17.85 -19.78 34.56
N VAL A 1157 -17.72 -19.73 33.22
CA VAL A 1157 -18.72 -19.08 32.36
C VAL A 1157 -20.04 -19.84 32.40
N ASP A 1158 -20.03 -21.17 32.32
CA ASP A 1158 -21.24 -22.00 32.36
C ASP A 1158 -21.98 -21.87 33.70
N LYS A 1159 -21.24 -21.78 34.82
CA LYS A 1159 -21.83 -21.52 36.16
C LYS A 1159 -22.41 -20.11 36.27
N LEU A 1160 -21.71 -19.10 35.73
CA LEU A 1160 -22.23 -17.72 35.67
C LEU A 1160 -23.50 -17.64 34.83
N VAL A 1161 -23.51 -18.30 33.67
CA VAL A 1161 -24.69 -18.40 32.79
C VAL A 1161 -25.83 -19.11 33.52
N ALA A 1162 -25.57 -20.24 34.19
CA ALA A 1162 -26.60 -20.95 34.95
C ALA A 1162 -27.16 -20.11 36.11
N ALA A 1163 -26.34 -19.33 36.81
CA ALA A 1163 -26.79 -18.41 37.87
C ALA A 1163 -27.63 -17.26 37.31
N ILE A 1164 -27.26 -16.70 36.15
CA ILE A 1164 -28.04 -15.68 35.43
C ILE A 1164 -29.36 -16.27 34.90
N GLU A 1165 -29.36 -17.49 34.36
CA GLU A 1165 -30.56 -18.19 33.91
C GLU A 1165 -31.52 -18.51 35.07
N GLN A 1166 -31.00 -18.84 36.26
CA GLN A 1166 -31.82 -18.99 37.47
C GLN A 1166 -32.44 -17.65 37.90
N LEU A 1167 -31.69 -16.55 37.82
CA LEU A 1167 -32.21 -15.20 38.07
C LEU A 1167 -33.29 -14.80 37.07
N GLY A 1168 -33.17 -15.18 35.80
CA GLY A 1168 -34.18 -14.90 34.76
C GLY A 1168 -35.46 -15.75 34.86
N ARG A 1169 -35.48 -16.78 35.70
CA ARG A 1169 -36.66 -17.63 35.96
C ARG A 1169 -37.45 -17.23 37.22
N LEU A 1170 -36.91 -16.29 38.02
CA LEU A 1170 -37.56 -15.65 39.17
C LEU A 1170 -38.29 -14.39 38.72
#